data_AF-A0A3D2BGL1-F1
#
_entry.id   AF-A0A3D2BGL1-F1
#
_cell.length_a   1.000
_cell.length_b   1.000
_cell.length_c   1.000
_cell.angle_alpha   90.00
_cell.angle_beta   90.00
_cell.angle_gamma   90.00
#
_symmetry.space_group_name_H-M   'P 1'
#
loop_
_entity.id
_entity.type
_entity.pdbx_description
1 polymer ?
#
loop_
_entity_poly.entity_id
_entity_poly.type
_entity_poly.pdbx_seq_one_letter_code
_entity_poly.pdbx_strand_id
1 'polypeptide(L)'
;MPIYEQQPDEILSADINAVQQTEPTYGDNVSPSWYDPINPLDDRRQTKELRDAAFRIDNSVGSLIATAPFNQFEDVDGYNPFEDELTLSGYEDYADAFIHSNSPQETAAIKQRIDREKNDRQQLMDSGGAGIVSSIAMGVIDPINVAAMMIPGGAIVKGGSVGATAGKFALANTAGGVASEMALHSTQETRTLTESAINVTLDAMIGGTLGSAAQLVRNRGELINKVRNDIIEPQPSNNPPANQSGDRSIGAAEVANTTLEQETLKGPSFVNRTMMVSPVGRVAQSPSKTARQINQQLTENNFTFAKNEEGIATFTAVETKVRGYETLVYKQVESTKDHFKQYRQSGGRDMSYYQFSEAVGDAMRNGDTHAIPQIAEAARSIRPIVEATKDRMVELGILREGVKVTTAQSYFPRIYKFDKILNDRTEFKKIIADWLEEINQTSINKAKGSLDRAEIGIDKARNASPQAERLGLEIKEAESWSGKKSLLMDDINKYQKIINEKNAVEVELNSLSNLTKLNKTQTRRQTTLQRKLQRINDAENKLPALQRSVDILDNPRKFRNEHRRLTRTANSLTRHDRIRQSALNRMTPLEREELDAAADDIINKIIGAPSGIVPSELIPDGLVKRAGFTKDRTLNIPDERIKDYLESDVNYVMENYIRQVAPEIELTAKFGRVDMDNQIKAITEEYNQLIADATTPKERSRLEARREADLRDIRAMRDRLLGTYGAPKDPSSFFVRAGRVARHVNFLRLLGGMTISSLPDMARPIMQHGLRSALKPLGKMLTDIGAMRIAKADLREMGIGLEYVLSSRSKVIADLNDPYSRRSYLERGLQWSSQKFGNLTLMNQYTDTMKMWSGVITQSKVLRAANTLDAGGSLNKREIKKLAHVGIDESMLKRIADQFKRHGEDLDGMLTGHSHLWDDRVVRETFQAAVLKDVRTTVITPGIGDTPLFMSSEIGKIVMQFKTFFFATHNRALVSGIQSGDASFYYGALLQVALGSLVYVLKAKMAGRDINTEPANLVKEGLDWSGMMGWLGEPNNVLENLSGGTYGMSAMFGGPPASRYQSRNGIGALLGPTFDLGGDIKNITSGVLNGEFDDREVRSVRKLLPFQNLFYLSPLLNQVEEQIK
;
A
#
# COMPACT_ATOMS: atom_id res chain seq x y z
N MET A 1 -32.85 50.75 3.34
CA MET A 1 -33.34 51.00 4.71
C MET A 1 -32.24 51.72 5.47
N PRO A 2 -32.55 52.61 6.45
CA PRO A 2 -31.64 53.66 6.90
C PRO A 2 -30.47 53.10 7.72
N ILE A 3 -29.31 53.74 7.56
CA ILE A 3 -28.08 53.48 8.30
C ILE A 3 -28.23 54.18 9.66
N TYR A 4 -28.27 53.41 10.74
CA TYR A 4 -28.02 53.92 12.09
C TYR A 4 -26.52 53.75 12.36
N GLU A 5 -25.77 54.85 12.35
CA GLU A 5 -24.47 54.90 13.00
C GLU A 5 -24.70 54.98 14.51
N GLN A 6 -24.36 53.92 15.23
CA GLN A 6 -24.14 53.98 16.68
C GLN A 6 -22.64 54.16 16.92
N GLN A 7 -22.29 55.09 17.83
CA GLN A 7 -20.89 55.39 18.15
C GLN A 7 -20.25 54.26 18.98
N PRO A 8 -18.96 53.91 18.73
CA PRO A 8 -18.29 52.74 19.33
C PRO A 8 -18.12 52.80 20.87
N ASP A 9 -18.28 53.99 21.44
CA ASP A 9 -17.85 54.31 22.80
C ASP A 9 -18.86 53.86 23.87
N GLU A 10 -20.08 53.47 23.47
CA GLU A 10 -21.15 53.05 24.38
C GLU A 10 -21.20 51.52 24.64
N ILE A 11 -20.37 50.71 23.96
CA ILE A 11 -20.43 49.23 24.06
C ILE A 11 -19.28 48.63 24.90
N LEU A 12 -18.20 49.37 25.15
CA LEU A 12 -17.08 48.88 25.97
C LEU A 12 -16.53 50.00 26.86
N SER A 13 -17.07 50.13 28.09
CA SER A 13 -16.38 50.84 29.16
C SER A 13 -15.06 50.11 29.49
N ALA A 14 -13.97 50.86 29.58
CA ALA A 14 -12.58 50.39 29.70
C ALA A 14 -12.20 49.69 31.02
N ASP A 15 -13.16 49.13 31.76
CA ASP A 15 -12.91 48.38 33.01
C ASP A 15 -13.53 46.98 32.93
N ILE A 16 -12.91 46.07 32.18
CA ILE A 16 -13.13 44.63 32.37
C ILE A 16 -12.19 44.17 33.48
N ASN A 17 -12.56 44.48 34.72
CA ASN A 17 -12.06 43.72 35.86
C ASN A 17 -12.59 42.28 35.76
N ALA A 18 -11.75 41.33 36.17
CA ALA A 18 -12.06 39.92 36.27
C ALA A 18 -13.51 39.70 36.75
N VAL A 19 -14.25 38.84 36.04
CA VAL A 19 -15.57 38.38 36.47
C VAL A 19 -15.43 37.91 37.92
N GLN A 20 -15.99 38.68 38.86
CA GLN A 20 -16.03 38.34 40.27
C GLN A 20 -16.76 37.00 40.38
N GLN A 21 -16.03 35.95 40.76
CA GLN A 21 -16.65 34.70 41.18
C GLN A 21 -17.57 35.03 42.35
N THR A 22 -18.86 34.77 42.19
CA THR A 22 -19.82 34.88 43.28
C THR A 22 -19.46 33.89 44.37
N GLU A 23 -19.31 34.37 45.61
CA GLU A 23 -19.04 33.52 46.77
C GLU A 23 -20.11 32.40 46.87
N PRO A 24 -19.71 31.16 47.24
CA PRO A 24 -20.63 30.05 47.31
C PRO A 24 -21.60 30.23 48.47
N THR A 25 -22.86 30.52 48.16
CA THR A 25 -23.96 30.40 49.12
C THR A 25 -24.16 28.93 49.48
N TYR A 26 -23.87 28.58 50.74
CA TYR A 26 -24.11 27.26 51.31
C TYR A 26 -25.61 27.02 51.44
N GLY A 27 -26.21 26.35 50.44
CA GLY A 27 -27.61 25.96 50.43
C GLY A 27 -27.86 24.89 49.36
N ASP A 28 -28.13 23.66 49.83
CA ASP A 28 -28.56 22.45 49.10
C ASP A 28 -27.69 22.00 47.90
N ASN A 29 -26.54 21.39 48.24
CA ASN A 29 -25.76 20.53 47.33
C ASN A 29 -26.42 19.15 47.18
N VAL A 30 -27.53 19.07 46.47
CA VAL A 30 -28.04 17.79 45.96
C VAL A 30 -27.80 17.77 44.46
N SER A 31 -26.82 16.98 44.01
CA SER A 31 -26.53 16.78 42.58
C SER A 31 -27.81 16.44 41.82
N PRO A 32 -28.05 17.04 40.63
CA PRO A 32 -29.26 16.78 39.87
C PRO A 32 -29.43 15.28 39.59
N SER A 33 -30.63 14.76 39.82
CA SER A 33 -31.03 13.42 39.39
C SER A 33 -31.16 13.39 37.87
N TRP A 34 -31.10 12.20 37.26
CA TRP A 34 -31.14 12.02 35.80
C TRP A 34 -32.38 12.62 35.12
N TYR A 35 -33.49 12.83 35.84
CA TYR A 35 -34.74 13.37 35.29
C TYR A 35 -34.96 14.87 35.58
N ASP A 36 -34.15 15.48 36.44
CA ASP A 36 -34.25 16.90 36.79
C ASP A 36 -34.06 17.84 35.57
N PRO A 37 -33.15 17.57 34.62
CA PRO A 37 -32.91 18.46 33.48
C PRO A 37 -34.01 18.51 32.42
N ILE A 38 -34.91 17.52 32.41
CA ILE A 38 -36.06 17.46 31.50
C ILE A 38 -37.35 17.98 32.14
N ASN A 39 -37.31 18.35 33.42
CA ASN A 39 -38.43 18.97 34.11
C ASN A 39 -38.39 20.50 33.88
N PRO A 40 -39.28 21.07 33.06
CA PRO A 40 -39.28 22.51 32.78
C PRO A 40 -39.64 23.37 34.01
N LEU A 41 -40.09 22.74 35.10
CA LEU A 41 -40.46 23.39 36.36
C LEU A 41 -39.35 23.30 37.42
N ASP A 42 -38.19 22.69 37.11
CA ASP A 42 -37.05 22.68 38.01
C ASP A 42 -36.17 23.92 37.79
N ASP A 43 -36.23 24.85 38.76
CA ASP A 43 -35.57 26.14 38.71
C ASP A 43 -34.26 26.21 39.51
N ARG A 44 -33.79 25.06 40.04
CA ARG A 44 -32.54 24.98 40.81
C ARG A 44 -31.34 25.46 39.99
N ARG A 45 -30.42 26.16 40.66
CA ARG A 45 -29.22 26.76 40.04
C ARG A 45 -28.36 25.72 39.31
N GLN A 46 -28.12 24.57 39.96
CA GLN A 46 -27.32 23.48 39.39
C GLN A 46 -27.97 22.87 38.15
N THR A 47 -29.31 22.70 38.12
CA THR A 47 -30.04 22.21 36.95
C THR A 47 -30.00 23.21 35.80
N LYS A 48 -30.02 24.53 36.08
CA LYS A 48 -29.88 25.59 35.08
C LYS A 48 -28.47 25.65 34.49
N GLU A 49 -27.44 25.66 35.33
CA GLU A 49 -26.04 25.66 34.88
C GLU A 49 -25.74 24.42 34.01
N LEU A 50 -26.28 23.25 34.38
CA LEU A 50 -26.17 22.00 33.61
C LEU A 50 -26.86 22.09 32.24
N ARG A 51 -28.07 22.67 32.19
CA ARG A 51 -28.81 22.89 30.93
C ARG A 51 -28.10 23.90 30.04
N ASP A 52 -27.53 24.95 30.62
CA ASP A 52 -26.79 25.97 29.89
C ASP A 52 -25.47 25.41 29.32
N ALA A 53 -24.76 24.55 30.07
CA ALA A 53 -23.59 23.82 29.59
C ALA A 53 -23.95 22.85 28.45
N ALA A 54 -25.01 22.05 28.62
CA ALA A 54 -25.54 21.18 27.56
C ALA A 54 -26.03 21.97 26.34
N PHE A 55 -26.58 23.16 26.53
CA PHE A 55 -27.00 24.04 25.43
C PHE A 55 -25.79 24.54 24.64
N ARG A 56 -24.68 24.92 25.30
CA ARG A 56 -23.47 25.35 24.60
C ARG A 56 -22.73 24.20 23.90
N ILE A 57 -22.75 22.99 24.47
CA ILE A 57 -22.03 21.83 23.92
C ILE A 57 -22.85 21.03 22.91
N ASP A 58 -24.15 20.84 23.11
CA ASP A 58 -24.97 19.89 22.34
C ASP A 58 -26.13 20.53 21.57
N ASN A 59 -26.22 21.87 21.52
CA ASN A 59 -27.19 22.60 20.68
C ASN A 59 -26.47 23.54 19.69
N SER A 60 -26.77 23.46 18.40
CA SER A 60 -26.10 24.22 17.33
C SER A 60 -26.22 25.73 17.49
N VAL A 61 -27.34 26.23 18.02
CA VAL A 61 -27.50 27.66 18.30
C VAL A 61 -26.76 28.05 19.59
N GLY A 62 -26.77 27.21 20.62
CA GLY A 62 -25.98 27.44 21.81
C GLY A 62 -24.47 27.43 21.55
N SER A 63 -24.00 26.50 20.71
CA SER A 63 -22.60 26.39 20.26
C SER A 63 -22.21 27.56 19.36
N LEU A 64 -23.05 27.94 18.40
CA LEU A 64 -22.82 29.11 17.55
C LEU A 64 -22.79 30.42 18.36
N ILE A 65 -23.70 30.61 19.32
CA ILE A 65 -23.69 31.76 20.23
C ILE A 65 -22.45 31.74 21.12
N ALA A 66 -22.01 30.56 21.57
CA ALA A 66 -20.82 30.42 22.39
C ALA A 66 -19.49 30.63 21.61
N THR A 67 -19.53 30.51 20.28
CA THR A 67 -18.35 30.53 19.38
C THR A 67 -18.31 31.73 18.44
N ALA A 68 -19.39 32.52 18.33
CA ALA A 68 -19.48 33.70 17.46
C ALA A 68 -18.44 34.77 17.83
N PRO A 69 -17.50 35.11 16.92
CA PRO A 69 -16.65 36.28 17.07
C PRO A 69 -17.33 37.48 16.38
N PHE A 70 -17.60 38.54 17.15
CA PHE A 70 -17.72 39.87 16.55
C PHE A 70 -16.30 40.32 16.20
N ASN A 71 -16.06 40.55 14.90
CA ASN A 71 -14.84 41.02 14.21
C ASN A 71 -13.90 39.92 13.63
N GLN A 72 -13.63 40.01 12.32
CA GLN A 72 -12.47 39.38 11.69
C GLN A 72 -11.22 40.01 12.31
N PHE A 73 -10.35 39.20 12.92
CA PHE A 73 -9.09 39.69 13.45
C PHE A 73 -8.17 40.05 12.29
N GLU A 74 -7.59 41.25 12.30
CA GLU A 74 -6.61 41.64 11.29
C GLU A 74 -5.34 40.78 11.45
N ASP A 75 -4.85 40.22 10.34
CA ASP A 75 -3.59 39.49 10.32
C ASP A 75 -2.45 40.41 10.78
N VAL A 76 -1.65 39.92 11.74
CA VAL A 76 -0.47 40.65 12.21
C VAL A 76 0.73 40.10 11.48
N ASP A 77 1.33 40.91 10.61
CA ASP A 77 2.48 40.48 9.82
C ASP A 77 3.61 39.99 10.74
N GLY A 78 4.05 38.77 10.46
CA GLY A 78 5.05 38.09 11.24
C GLY A 78 4.65 37.63 12.64
N TYR A 79 3.36 37.43 12.92
CA TYR A 79 2.90 36.72 14.11
C TYR A 79 2.99 35.20 13.96
N ASN A 80 3.41 34.52 15.04
CA ASN A 80 3.42 33.07 15.13
C ASN A 80 3.05 32.67 16.58
N PRO A 81 1.92 31.97 16.81
CA PRO A 81 1.45 31.66 18.16
C PRO A 81 2.39 30.71 18.92
N PHE A 82 3.35 30.09 18.23
CA PHE A 82 4.32 29.16 18.80
C PHE A 82 5.67 29.81 19.19
N GLU A 83 5.85 31.12 18.98
CA GLU A 83 7.13 31.80 19.25
C GLU A 83 7.40 32.08 20.74
N ASP A 84 6.37 32.24 21.54
CA ASP A 84 6.48 32.42 22.99
C ASP A 84 5.78 31.26 23.70
N GLU A 85 6.53 30.48 24.49
CA GLU A 85 6.01 29.33 25.26
C GLU A 85 4.89 29.75 26.22
N LEU A 86 4.94 30.98 26.76
CA LEU A 86 3.87 31.51 27.62
C LEU A 86 2.58 31.75 26.85
N THR A 87 2.65 31.88 25.52
CA THR A 87 1.46 32.03 24.70
C THR A 87 0.64 30.76 24.78
N LEU A 88 1.15 29.58 24.43
CA LEU A 88 0.31 28.36 24.36
C LEU A 88 0.31 27.48 25.63
N SER A 89 0.94 27.94 26.72
CA SER A 89 0.96 27.25 28.01
C SER A 89 -0.47 26.86 28.47
N GLY A 90 -0.72 25.56 28.66
CA GLY A 90 -2.02 24.97 29.05
C GLY A 90 -2.92 24.49 27.90
N TYR A 91 -2.52 24.71 26.64
CA TYR A 91 -3.27 24.32 25.43
C TYR A 91 -2.45 23.43 24.48
N GLU A 92 -1.39 22.80 24.96
CA GLU A 92 -0.42 22.04 24.18
C GLU A 92 -1.07 20.87 23.42
N ASP A 93 -2.06 20.23 24.04
CA ASP A 93 -2.86 19.15 23.45
C ASP A 93 -3.72 19.61 22.25
N TYR A 94 -3.92 20.92 22.09
CA TYR A 94 -4.73 21.54 21.02
C TYR A 94 -3.87 22.37 20.06
N ALA A 95 -2.54 22.19 20.09
CA ALA A 95 -1.59 22.93 19.26
C ALA A 95 -1.96 22.94 17.76
N ASP A 96 -2.63 21.90 17.25
CA ASP A 96 -3.06 21.83 15.85
C ASP A 96 -4.09 22.92 15.47
N ALA A 97 -4.93 23.36 16.41
CA ALA A 97 -5.91 24.44 16.20
C ALA A 97 -5.24 25.81 15.98
N PHE A 98 -3.99 25.98 16.44
CA PHE A 98 -3.24 27.22 16.34
C PHE A 98 -2.31 27.29 15.11
N ILE A 99 -2.17 26.21 14.33
CA ILE A 99 -1.23 26.12 13.18
C ILE A 99 -1.47 27.20 12.12
N HIS A 100 -2.72 27.65 12.00
CA HIS A 100 -3.14 28.65 11.01
C HIS A 100 -3.43 30.03 11.61
N SER A 101 -3.20 30.24 12.91
CA SER A 101 -3.48 31.53 13.52
C SER A 101 -2.41 32.57 13.17
N ASN A 102 -2.86 33.73 12.70
CA ASN A 102 -2.00 34.81 12.19
C ASN A 102 -2.11 36.11 13.00
N SER A 103 -2.83 36.13 14.15
CA SER A 103 -2.83 37.28 15.07
C SER A 103 -2.94 36.87 16.55
N PRO A 104 -2.42 37.69 17.49
CA PRO A 104 -2.57 37.47 18.93
C PRO A 104 -4.02 37.40 19.40
N GLN A 105 -4.88 38.22 18.81
CA GLN A 105 -6.30 38.31 19.14
C GLN A 105 -7.04 37.04 18.71
N GLU A 106 -6.71 36.50 17.53
CA GLU A 106 -7.24 35.22 17.07
C GLU A 106 -6.78 34.07 17.97
N THR A 107 -5.51 34.05 18.38
CA THR A 107 -4.97 33.04 19.29
C THR A 107 -5.61 33.10 20.69
N ALA A 108 -5.83 34.30 21.25
CA ALA A 108 -6.55 34.44 22.51
C ALA A 108 -8.02 33.99 22.40
N ALA A 109 -8.67 34.26 21.27
CA ALA A 109 -10.03 33.80 21.00
C ALA A 109 -10.14 32.28 20.82
N ILE A 110 -9.13 31.62 20.22
CA ILE A 110 -9.07 30.15 20.15
C ILE A 110 -8.92 29.55 21.55
N LYS A 111 -8.05 30.09 22.41
CA LYS A 111 -7.86 29.62 23.80
C LYS A 111 -9.11 29.73 24.66
N GLN A 112 -9.75 30.90 24.64
CA GLN A 112 -10.96 31.15 25.44
C GLN A 112 -12.11 30.21 25.04
N ARG A 113 -12.18 29.81 23.76
CA ARG A 113 -13.12 28.79 23.28
C ARG A 113 -12.79 27.42 23.85
N ILE A 114 -11.54 26.98 23.76
CA ILE A 114 -11.10 25.68 24.30
C ILE A 114 -11.38 25.58 25.80
N ASP A 115 -11.11 26.62 26.60
CA ASP A 115 -11.37 26.59 28.05
C ASP A 115 -12.84 26.49 28.40
N ARG A 116 -13.68 27.25 27.68
CA ARG A 116 -15.12 27.22 27.88
C ARG A 116 -15.68 25.84 27.56
N GLU A 117 -15.25 25.27 26.44
CA GLU A 117 -15.64 23.90 26.04
C GLU A 117 -15.17 22.86 27.05
N LYS A 118 -13.95 22.96 27.57
CA LYS A 118 -13.43 22.08 28.62
C LYS A 118 -14.27 22.15 29.90
N ASN A 119 -14.60 23.35 30.36
CA ASN A 119 -15.36 23.55 31.59
C ASN A 119 -16.80 23.04 31.46
N ASP A 120 -17.47 23.35 30.35
CA ASP A 120 -18.84 22.87 30.09
C ASP A 120 -18.87 21.33 29.96
N ARG A 121 -17.87 20.72 29.30
CA ARG A 121 -17.74 19.25 29.22
C ARG A 121 -17.51 18.61 30.58
N GLN A 122 -16.56 19.14 31.36
CA GLN A 122 -16.27 18.63 32.69
C GLN A 122 -17.51 18.70 33.59
N GLN A 123 -18.27 19.79 33.51
CA GLN A 123 -19.52 19.96 34.26
C GLN A 123 -20.59 18.93 33.87
N LEU A 124 -20.72 18.60 32.58
CA LEU A 124 -21.62 17.55 32.11
C LEU A 124 -21.16 16.15 32.57
N MET A 125 -19.86 15.89 32.54
CA MET A 125 -19.28 14.61 32.98
C MET A 125 -19.42 14.39 34.49
N ASP A 126 -19.12 15.41 35.30
CA ASP A 126 -19.22 15.37 36.77
C ASP A 126 -20.67 15.19 37.25
N SER A 127 -21.63 15.52 36.40
CA SER A 127 -23.07 15.39 36.67
C SER A 127 -23.64 14.02 36.27
N GLY A 128 -22.80 13.09 35.80
CA GLY A 128 -23.16 11.69 35.54
C GLY A 128 -24.41 11.54 34.65
N GLY A 129 -25.40 10.79 35.12
CA GLY A 129 -26.64 10.52 34.36
C GLY A 129 -27.45 11.78 34.01
N ALA A 130 -27.39 12.84 34.83
CA ALA A 130 -28.07 14.09 34.55
C ALA A 130 -27.37 14.89 33.43
N GLY A 131 -26.04 14.84 33.36
CA GLY A 131 -25.29 15.44 32.25
C GLY A 131 -25.61 14.79 30.90
N ILE A 132 -25.63 13.45 30.86
CA ILE A 132 -26.02 12.69 29.67
C ILE A 132 -27.43 13.05 29.21
N VAL A 133 -28.40 13.12 30.13
CA VAL A 133 -29.80 13.47 29.79
C VAL A 133 -29.93 14.92 29.34
N SER A 134 -29.15 15.84 29.91
CA SER A 134 -29.13 17.26 29.50
C SER A 134 -28.59 17.42 28.09
N SER A 135 -27.48 16.76 27.77
CA SER A 135 -26.90 16.70 26.42
C SER A 135 -27.90 16.19 25.39
N ILE A 136 -28.59 15.09 25.70
CA ILE A 136 -29.64 14.52 24.83
C ILE A 136 -30.80 15.52 24.67
N ALA A 137 -31.29 16.10 25.76
CA ALA A 137 -32.43 17.03 25.72
C ALA A 137 -32.13 18.30 24.91
N MET A 138 -30.95 18.89 25.09
CA MET A 138 -30.52 20.10 24.37
C MET A 138 -30.23 19.82 22.88
N GLY A 139 -29.71 18.63 22.57
CA GLY A 139 -29.59 18.14 21.21
C GLY A 139 -30.94 17.92 20.52
N VAL A 140 -31.95 17.43 21.23
CA VAL A 140 -33.29 17.22 20.64
C VAL A 140 -34.02 18.53 20.29
N ILE A 141 -33.86 19.60 21.08
CA ILE A 141 -34.51 20.91 20.86
C ILE A 141 -33.68 21.90 20.05
N ASP A 142 -32.62 21.43 19.40
CA ASP A 142 -31.81 22.18 18.45
C ASP A 142 -32.67 22.83 17.34
N PRO A 143 -32.47 24.11 16.97
CA PRO A 143 -33.29 24.78 15.95
C PRO A 143 -33.23 24.14 14.55
N ILE A 144 -32.14 23.47 14.20
CA ILE A 144 -32.01 22.64 13.00
C ILE A 144 -32.87 21.36 13.14
N ASN A 145 -32.98 20.82 14.35
CA ASN A 145 -33.83 19.68 14.68
C ASN A 145 -35.32 20.07 14.79
N VAL A 146 -35.63 21.22 15.37
CA VAL A 146 -36.97 21.79 15.55
C VAL A 146 -37.53 22.35 14.24
N ALA A 147 -36.69 22.93 13.36
CA ALA A 147 -37.10 23.32 12.01
C ALA A 147 -37.53 22.10 11.17
N ALA A 148 -36.91 20.94 11.41
CA ALA A 148 -37.35 19.67 10.81
C ALA A 148 -38.70 19.18 11.38
N MET A 149 -39.11 19.63 12.57
CA MET A 149 -40.42 19.36 13.17
C MET A 149 -41.53 20.33 12.71
N MET A 150 -41.18 21.43 12.03
CA MET A 150 -42.09 22.52 11.68
C MET A 150 -42.51 22.54 10.19
N ILE A 151 -42.18 21.51 9.39
CA ILE A 151 -42.68 21.38 8.00
C ILE A 151 -44.17 20.96 8.05
N PRO A 152 -45.11 21.76 7.54
CA PRO A 152 -46.54 21.51 7.72
C PRO A 152 -47.04 20.36 6.85
N GLY A 153 -47.09 19.15 7.42
CA GLY A 153 -47.91 18.04 6.94
C GLY A 153 -49.25 18.03 7.69
N GLY A 154 -50.32 18.45 7.03
CA GLY A 154 -51.58 18.89 7.64
C GLY A 154 -52.36 17.93 8.55
N ALA A 155 -53.27 18.57 9.30
CA ALA A 155 -54.37 18.07 10.14
C ALA A 155 -54.06 17.57 11.57
N ILE A 156 -54.21 18.48 12.54
CA ILE A 156 -54.54 18.17 13.93
C ILE A 156 -56.01 17.73 13.98
N VAL A 157 -56.27 16.45 14.19
CA VAL A 157 -57.62 15.96 14.55
C VAL A 157 -57.66 15.77 16.06
N LYS A 158 -58.44 16.62 16.74
CA LYS A 158 -58.81 16.42 18.15
C LYS A 158 -59.51 15.04 18.27
N GLY A 159 -58.89 14.10 18.99
CA GLY A 159 -59.58 12.88 19.46
C GLY A 159 -58.96 11.50 19.16
N GLY A 160 -57.67 11.37 18.80
CA GLY A 160 -57.02 10.06 18.59
C GLY A 160 -56.27 9.53 19.82
N SER A 161 -56.30 8.20 20.04
CA SER A 161 -55.66 7.52 21.18
C SER A 161 -54.11 7.58 21.13
N VAL A 162 -53.48 7.52 22.30
CA VAL A 162 -52.03 7.68 22.58
C VAL A 162 -51.12 6.85 21.65
N GLY A 163 -51.61 5.75 21.07
CA GLY A 163 -50.86 4.91 20.13
C GLY A 163 -50.60 5.53 18.75
N ALA A 164 -51.44 6.45 18.28
CA ALA A 164 -51.22 7.15 16.99
C ALA A 164 -50.19 8.29 17.12
N THR A 165 -49.97 8.79 18.34
CA THR A 165 -49.05 9.88 18.66
C THR A 165 -47.60 9.38 18.72
N ALA A 166 -47.37 8.17 19.25
CA ALA A 166 -46.03 7.58 19.35
C ALA A 166 -45.38 7.27 17.97
N GLY A 167 -46.16 6.85 16.97
CA GLY A 167 -45.67 6.61 15.61
C GLY A 167 -45.28 7.88 14.86
N LYS A 168 -45.88 9.02 15.21
CA LYS A 168 -45.55 10.34 14.65
C LYS A 168 -44.35 10.99 15.34
N PHE A 169 -44.15 10.75 16.65
CA PHE A 169 -42.97 11.20 17.38
C PHE A 169 -41.67 10.51 16.92
N ALA A 170 -41.72 9.25 16.47
CA ALA A 170 -40.56 8.52 15.96
C ALA A 170 -40.00 9.06 14.63
N LEU A 171 -40.84 9.73 13.82
CA LEU A 171 -40.45 10.29 12.52
C LEU A 171 -39.97 11.75 12.61
N ALA A 172 -40.33 12.49 13.66
CA ALA A 172 -39.94 13.88 13.85
C ALA A 172 -38.48 14.05 14.33
N ASN A 173 -37.94 13.08 15.08
CA ASN A 173 -36.59 13.16 15.67
C ASN A 173 -35.44 12.76 14.73
N THR A 174 -35.69 12.02 13.64
CA THR A 174 -34.62 11.45 12.79
C THR A 174 -34.03 12.44 11.78
N ALA A 175 -34.66 13.60 11.62
CA ALA A 175 -34.42 14.48 10.49
C ALA A 175 -33.51 15.68 10.83
N GLY A 176 -33.16 15.87 12.10
CA GLY A 176 -32.33 16.96 12.61
C GLY A 176 -30.89 16.58 12.97
N GLY A 177 -30.70 15.44 13.66
CA GLY A 177 -29.44 15.08 14.34
C GLY A 177 -28.17 15.16 13.48
N VAL A 178 -28.26 14.86 12.18
CA VAL A 178 -27.10 14.94 11.27
C VAL A 178 -26.66 16.39 11.03
N ALA A 179 -27.59 17.34 10.91
CA ALA A 179 -27.28 18.72 10.56
C ALA A 179 -26.91 19.56 11.80
N SER A 180 -27.51 19.26 12.96
CA SER A 180 -27.08 19.82 14.25
C SER A 180 -25.69 19.35 14.65
N GLU A 181 -25.40 18.05 14.55
CA GLU A 181 -24.08 17.49 14.90
C GLU A 181 -22.93 18.05 14.03
N MET A 182 -23.20 18.37 12.77
CA MET A 182 -22.21 19.01 11.89
C MET A 182 -21.97 20.48 12.23
N ALA A 183 -23.02 21.22 12.57
CA ALA A 183 -22.88 22.59 13.06
C ALA A 183 -22.07 22.62 14.36
N LEU A 184 -22.33 21.68 15.26
CA LEU A 184 -21.57 21.49 16.51
C LEU A 184 -20.10 21.14 16.24
N HIS A 185 -19.82 20.22 15.32
CA HIS A 185 -18.43 19.89 14.96
C HIS A 185 -17.69 21.05 14.27
N SER A 186 -18.37 21.85 13.46
CA SER A 186 -17.73 23.00 12.79
C SER A 186 -17.45 24.18 13.73
N THR A 187 -18.05 24.18 14.92
CA THR A 187 -17.95 25.29 15.88
C THR A 187 -17.09 24.95 17.10
N GLN A 188 -16.78 23.67 17.35
CA GLN A 188 -16.07 23.22 18.55
C GLN A 188 -14.67 22.67 18.23
N GLU A 189 -13.65 23.18 18.93
CA GLU A 189 -12.25 22.75 18.77
C GLU A 189 -11.94 21.46 19.54
N THR A 190 -12.73 21.15 20.57
CA THR A 190 -12.57 19.94 21.41
C THR A 190 -13.39 18.74 20.94
N ARG A 191 -14.30 18.92 19.95
CA ARG A 191 -15.24 17.88 19.50
C ARG A 191 -14.60 16.94 18.50
N THR A 192 -14.72 15.63 18.74
CA THR A 192 -14.17 14.63 17.83
C THR A 192 -15.21 14.16 16.81
N LEU A 193 -14.79 13.93 15.55
CA LEU A 193 -15.67 13.36 14.51
C LEU A 193 -16.28 12.00 14.90
N THR A 194 -15.60 11.28 15.79
CA THR A 194 -16.07 10.00 16.36
C THR A 194 -17.24 10.22 17.31
N GLU A 195 -17.19 11.22 18.21
CA GLU A 195 -18.33 11.63 19.03
C GLU A 195 -19.53 12.00 18.14
N SER A 196 -19.28 12.75 17.07
CA SER A 196 -20.32 13.18 16.13
C SER A 196 -21.00 12.06 15.36
N ALA A 197 -20.22 11.14 14.80
CA ALA A 197 -20.77 9.99 14.08
C ALA A 197 -21.56 9.06 15.02
N ILE A 198 -21.15 8.95 16.28
CA ILE A 198 -21.78 8.06 17.25
C ILE A 198 -23.07 8.68 17.84
N ASN A 199 -23.12 9.99 18.12
CA ASN A 199 -24.32 10.68 18.60
C ASN A 199 -25.47 10.61 17.58
N VAL A 200 -25.18 10.92 16.31
CA VAL A 200 -26.13 10.77 15.19
C VAL A 200 -26.69 9.35 15.08
N THR A 201 -25.85 8.35 15.36
CA THR A 201 -26.24 6.95 15.28
C THR A 201 -27.04 6.49 16.50
N LEU A 202 -26.68 6.94 17.70
CA LEU A 202 -27.42 6.62 18.93
C LEU A 202 -28.85 7.18 18.88
N ASP A 203 -29.02 8.42 18.40
CA ASP A 203 -30.33 9.05 18.20
C ASP A 203 -31.20 8.27 17.21
N ALA A 204 -30.59 7.79 16.13
CA ALA A 204 -31.25 6.95 15.14
C ALA A 204 -31.58 5.54 15.65
N MET A 205 -30.72 4.95 16.51
CA MET A 205 -30.94 3.63 17.11
C MET A 205 -32.12 3.64 18.08
N ILE A 206 -32.27 4.68 18.89
CA ILE A 206 -33.38 4.82 19.86
C ILE A 206 -34.71 5.04 19.12
N GLY A 207 -34.72 5.86 18.05
CA GLY A 207 -35.92 6.07 17.23
C GLY A 207 -36.30 4.87 16.33
N GLY A 208 -35.31 4.19 15.74
CA GLY A 208 -35.52 3.14 14.74
C GLY A 208 -35.85 1.75 15.30
N THR A 209 -35.35 1.40 16.49
CA THR A 209 -35.59 0.08 17.10
C THR A 209 -36.96 -0.05 17.76
N LEU A 210 -37.55 1.05 18.23
CA LEU A 210 -38.88 1.04 18.86
C LEU A 210 -40.03 1.20 17.86
N GLY A 211 -39.81 1.92 16.74
CA GLY A 211 -40.85 2.14 15.71
C GLY A 211 -41.12 0.93 14.81
N SER A 212 -40.11 0.14 14.48
CA SER A 212 -40.20 -0.98 13.54
C SER A 212 -40.64 -2.31 14.18
N ALA A 213 -40.51 -2.45 15.50
CA ALA A 213 -40.87 -3.66 16.23
C ALA A 213 -42.39 -3.87 16.36
N ALA A 214 -43.23 -2.83 16.22
CA ALA A 214 -44.66 -2.92 16.52
C ALA A 214 -45.46 -3.80 15.52
N GLN A 215 -45.00 -3.93 14.27
CA GLN A 215 -45.75 -4.63 13.21
C GLN A 215 -45.35 -6.12 13.05
N LEU A 216 -44.18 -6.51 13.55
CA LEU A 216 -43.74 -7.92 13.60
C LEU A 216 -44.35 -8.73 14.78
N VAL A 217 -45.21 -8.11 15.58
CA VAL A 217 -45.74 -8.65 16.85
C VAL A 217 -46.87 -9.68 16.68
N ARG A 218 -47.24 -10.07 15.45
CA ARG A 218 -48.33 -11.04 15.26
C ARG A 218 -48.00 -12.48 15.68
N ASN A 219 -46.71 -12.85 15.81
CA ASN A 219 -46.27 -14.18 16.25
C ASN A 219 -45.29 -14.13 17.45
N ARG A 220 -45.69 -13.45 18.55
CA ARG A 220 -44.86 -13.25 19.76
C ARG A 220 -44.44 -14.52 20.51
N GLY A 221 -45.19 -15.62 20.40
CA GLY A 221 -44.99 -16.81 21.25
C GLY A 221 -43.77 -17.67 20.90
N GLU A 222 -43.42 -17.79 19.62
CA GLU A 222 -42.36 -18.70 19.17
C GLU A 222 -41.00 -18.01 19.08
N LEU A 223 -40.95 -16.75 18.65
CA LEU A 223 -39.70 -16.01 18.46
C LEU A 223 -39.02 -15.68 19.80
N ILE A 224 -39.79 -15.29 20.82
CA ILE A 224 -39.25 -14.95 22.15
C ILE A 224 -38.68 -16.20 22.86
N ASN A 225 -39.34 -17.36 22.70
CA ASN A 225 -38.87 -18.62 23.28
C ASN A 225 -37.63 -19.18 22.56
N LYS A 226 -37.51 -18.99 21.24
CA LYS A 226 -36.31 -19.38 20.47
C LYS A 226 -35.10 -18.52 20.81
N VAL A 227 -35.30 -17.21 20.95
CA VAL A 227 -34.27 -16.25 21.37
C VAL A 227 -33.81 -16.52 22.80
N ARG A 228 -34.72 -16.88 23.72
CA ARG A 228 -34.37 -17.23 25.10
C ARG A 228 -33.56 -18.53 25.19
N ASN A 229 -33.91 -19.54 24.38
CA ASN A 229 -33.23 -20.84 24.38
C ASN A 229 -31.85 -20.78 23.70
N ASP A 230 -31.67 -19.97 22.65
CA ASP A 230 -30.38 -19.77 21.97
C ASP A 230 -29.35 -18.98 22.82
N ILE A 231 -29.81 -18.28 23.85
CA ILE A 231 -28.98 -17.47 24.75
C ILE A 231 -28.54 -18.25 26.01
N ILE A 232 -29.19 -19.37 26.35
CA ILE A 232 -29.06 -19.99 27.69
C ILE A 232 -28.53 -21.44 27.71
N GLU A 233 -28.44 -22.20 26.61
CA GLU A 233 -28.00 -23.60 26.72
C GLU A 233 -26.47 -23.85 26.69
N PRO A 234 -25.91 -24.55 27.69
CA PRO A 234 -24.64 -25.26 27.57
C PRO A 234 -24.89 -26.64 26.93
N GLN A 235 -24.28 -26.89 25.77
CA GLN A 235 -24.36 -28.20 25.09
C GLN A 235 -23.09 -29.04 25.36
N PRO A 236 -23.21 -30.37 25.45
CA PRO A 236 -22.22 -31.24 26.08
C PRO A 236 -20.91 -31.34 25.28
N SER A 237 -19.81 -31.39 26.04
CA SER A 237 -18.44 -31.50 25.56
C SER A 237 -18.17 -32.86 24.94
N ASN A 238 -18.03 -32.92 23.61
CA ASN A 238 -17.25 -33.97 22.95
C ASN A 238 -15.90 -33.39 22.58
N ASN A 239 -14.87 -33.81 23.32
CA ASN A 239 -13.46 -33.52 23.07
C ASN A 239 -13.05 -34.06 21.68
N PRO A 240 -12.48 -33.24 20.80
CA PRO A 240 -11.71 -33.76 19.67
C PRO A 240 -10.37 -34.33 20.17
N PRO A 241 -9.80 -35.33 19.49
CA PRO A 241 -8.56 -35.97 19.92
C PRO A 241 -7.38 -34.98 19.86
N ALA A 242 -6.61 -34.96 20.95
CA ALA A 242 -5.34 -34.25 21.02
C ALA A 242 -4.36 -34.82 19.98
N ASN A 243 -3.85 -33.98 19.10
CA ASN A 243 -2.73 -34.33 18.24
C ASN A 243 -1.48 -33.53 18.64
N GLN A 244 -0.35 -34.20 18.50
CA GLN A 244 0.85 -34.11 19.31
C GLN A 244 1.58 -32.75 19.26
N SER A 245 1.93 -32.27 20.45
CA SER A 245 2.90 -31.20 20.70
C SER A 245 4.30 -31.68 20.33
N GLY A 246 4.98 -30.97 19.44
CA GLY A 246 6.42 -31.12 19.21
C GLY A 246 7.06 -29.75 19.11
N ASP A 247 7.92 -29.43 20.08
CA ASP A 247 8.82 -28.27 20.05
C ASP A 247 9.66 -28.31 18.76
N ARG A 248 9.30 -27.47 17.80
CA ARG A 248 10.13 -27.16 16.62
C ARG A 248 10.06 -25.66 16.37
N SER A 249 11.22 -25.09 16.01
CA SER A 249 11.34 -23.71 15.55
C SER A 249 10.59 -23.55 14.21
N ILE A 250 9.43 -22.90 14.24
CA ILE A 250 8.50 -22.73 13.10
C ILE A 250 8.69 -21.32 12.52
N GLY A 251 9.84 -21.08 11.90
CA GLY A 251 10.14 -19.85 11.15
C GLY A 251 9.83 -19.94 9.65
N ALA A 252 9.75 -21.17 9.12
CA ALA A 252 9.36 -21.46 7.76
C ALA A 252 8.90 -22.93 7.71
N ALA A 253 7.74 -23.21 7.12
CA ALA A 253 7.15 -24.54 6.93
C ALA A 253 6.62 -25.26 8.20
N GLU A 254 5.34 -25.04 8.49
CA GLU A 254 4.45 -26.17 8.65
C GLU A 254 3.21 -25.90 7.78
N VAL A 255 3.23 -26.44 6.57
CA VAL A 255 1.99 -26.64 5.82
C VAL A 255 1.23 -27.65 6.66
N ALA A 256 0.19 -27.23 7.38
CA ALA A 256 -0.81 -28.19 7.86
C ALA A 256 -1.17 -29.02 6.63
N ASN A 257 -0.80 -30.30 6.62
CA ASN A 257 -1.00 -31.17 5.47
C ASN A 257 -2.49 -31.50 5.40
N THR A 258 -3.27 -30.52 4.95
CA THR A 258 -4.72 -30.61 4.89
C THR A 258 -5.13 -31.53 3.75
N THR A 259 -6.31 -32.12 3.87
CA THR A 259 -6.96 -32.87 2.79
C THR A 259 -7.73 -31.92 1.87
N LEU A 260 -8.17 -32.43 0.70
CA LEU A 260 -9.01 -31.64 -0.20
C LEU A 260 -10.34 -31.27 0.47
N GLU A 261 -10.91 -32.18 1.27
CA GLU A 261 -12.14 -31.98 2.04
C GLU A 261 -11.98 -30.86 3.07
N GLN A 262 -10.86 -30.87 3.81
CA GLN A 262 -10.54 -29.82 4.78
C GLN A 262 -10.41 -28.44 4.12
N GLU A 263 -9.97 -28.39 2.87
CA GLU A 263 -9.90 -27.17 2.05
C GLU A 263 -11.20 -26.86 1.26
N THR A 264 -12.31 -27.54 1.55
CA THR A 264 -13.63 -27.19 0.95
C THR A 264 -14.27 -26.02 1.69
N LEU A 265 -14.97 -25.18 0.92
CA LEU A 265 -15.81 -24.12 1.44
C LEU A 265 -17.03 -24.71 2.16
N LYS A 266 -17.33 -24.20 3.36
CA LYS A 266 -18.59 -24.50 4.04
C LYS A 266 -19.77 -23.77 3.34
N GLY A 267 -21.00 -24.17 3.66
CA GLY A 267 -22.22 -23.45 3.31
C GLY A 267 -22.98 -24.03 2.11
N PRO A 268 -24.20 -23.53 1.84
CA PRO A 268 -25.04 -24.05 0.77
C PRO A 268 -24.39 -23.89 -0.61
N SER A 269 -24.42 -24.94 -1.43
CA SER A 269 -23.79 -24.97 -2.76
C SER A 269 -24.26 -23.83 -3.68
N PHE A 270 -25.54 -23.44 -3.59
CA PHE A 270 -26.07 -22.33 -4.38
C PHE A 270 -25.40 -20.98 -4.05
N VAL A 271 -25.10 -20.73 -2.77
CA VAL A 271 -24.40 -19.52 -2.33
C VAL A 271 -22.96 -19.54 -2.81
N ASN A 272 -22.27 -20.67 -2.67
CA ASN A 272 -20.88 -20.81 -3.12
C ASN A 272 -20.74 -20.58 -4.64
N ARG A 273 -21.74 -20.97 -5.43
CA ARG A 273 -21.75 -20.75 -6.89
C ARG A 273 -21.76 -19.27 -7.28
N THR A 274 -22.38 -18.42 -6.47
CA THR A 274 -22.42 -16.96 -6.74
C THR A 274 -21.03 -16.30 -6.66
N MET A 275 -20.06 -16.94 -5.99
CA MET A 275 -18.69 -16.42 -5.87
C MET A 275 -17.83 -16.62 -7.12
N MET A 276 -18.29 -17.44 -8.09
CA MET A 276 -17.54 -17.77 -9.31
C MET A 276 -17.30 -16.55 -10.23
N VAL A 277 -17.93 -15.41 -9.96
CA VAL A 277 -17.65 -14.14 -10.67
C VAL A 277 -16.26 -13.59 -10.35
N SER A 278 -15.73 -13.90 -9.17
CA SER A 278 -14.42 -13.43 -8.70
C SER A 278 -13.34 -14.53 -8.86
N PRO A 279 -12.08 -14.18 -9.14
CA PRO A 279 -11.00 -15.16 -9.21
C PRO A 279 -10.81 -15.91 -7.88
N VAL A 280 -10.87 -15.22 -6.74
CA VAL A 280 -10.71 -15.89 -5.42
C VAL A 280 -11.78 -16.93 -5.16
N GLY A 281 -13.03 -16.62 -5.52
CA GLY A 281 -14.17 -17.53 -5.37
C GLY A 281 -14.13 -18.70 -6.36
N ARG A 282 -13.59 -18.49 -7.56
CA ARG A 282 -13.33 -19.58 -8.51
C ARG A 282 -12.27 -20.52 -7.95
N VAL A 283 -11.08 -20.02 -7.63
CA VAL A 283 -9.96 -20.88 -7.22
C VAL A 283 -10.25 -21.59 -5.89
N ALA A 284 -11.01 -20.99 -4.97
CA ALA A 284 -11.48 -21.65 -3.74
C ALA A 284 -12.37 -22.88 -4.00
N GLN A 285 -12.96 -23.00 -5.19
CA GLN A 285 -13.78 -24.14 -5.62
C GLN A 285 -13.05 -25.05 -6.63
N SER A 286 -11.73 -24.86 -6.81
CA SER A 286 -10.90 -25.68 -7.71
C SER A 286 -10.89 -27.16 -7.28
N PRO A 287 -10.84 -28.14 -8.20
CA PRO A 287 -10.58 -29.54 -7.84
C PRO A 287 -9.14 -29.77 -7.34
N SER A 288 -8.19 -28.86 -7.61
CA SER A 288 -6.82 -28.97 -7.11
C SER A 288 -6.74 -28.45 -5.67
N LYS A 289 -6.27 -29.30 -4.76
CA LYS A 289 -5.98 -28.95 -3.37
C LYS A 289 -4.89 -27.88 -3.31
N THR A 290 -3.84 -28.04 -4.10
CA THR A 290 -2.69 -27.12 -4.15
C THR A 290 -3.15 -25.73 -4.58
N ALA A 291 -4.03 -25.63 -5.59
CA ALA A 291 -4.59 -24.36 -6.03
C ALA A 291 -5.39 -23.67 -4.92
N ARG A 292 -6.19 -24.40 -4.13
CA ARG A 292 -6.94 -23.84 -2.99
C ARG A 292 -6.03 -23.35 -1.86
N GLN A 293 -4.98 -24.10 -1.54
CA GLN A 293 -4.01 -23.69 -0.52
C GLN A 293 -3.25 -22.43 -0.96
N ILE A 294 -2.78 -22.39 -2.21
CA ILE A 294 -2.11 -21.21 -2.77
C ILE A 294 -3.05 -20.01 -2.79
N ASN A 295 -4.33 -20.19 -3.13
CA ASN A 295 -5.33 -19.12 -3.11
C ASN A 295 -5.45 -18.47 -1.72
N GLN A 296 -5.49 -19.28 -0.66
CA GLN A 296 -5.56 -18.79 0.72
C GLN A 296 -4.25 -18.12 1.18
N GLN A 297 -3.11 -18.62 0.71
CA GLN A 297 -1.81 -18.05 1.02
C GLN A 297 -1.55 -16.75 0.26
N LEU A 298 -2.09 -16.59 -0.95
CA LEU A 298 -1.90 -15.41 -1.78
C LEU A 298 -2.88 -14.28 -1.42
N THR A 299 -4.17 -14.62 -1.27
CA THR A 299 -5.25 -13.65 -1.18
C THR A 299 -5.95 -13.66 0.18
N GLU A 300 -6.27 -12.46 0.66
CA GLU A 300 -7.09 -12.29 1.84
C GLU A 300 -8.54 -12.66 1.50
N ASN A 301 -9.02 -13.73 2.12
CA ASN A 301 -10.39 -14.19 1.98
C ASN A 301 -11.05 -14.34 3.35
N ASN A 302 -12.36 -14.13 3.38
CA ASN A 302 -13.19 -14.28 4.57
C ASN A 302 -14.03 -15.57 4.49
N PHE A 303 -13.55 -16.60 3.80
CA PHE A 303 -14.31 -17.83 3.64
C PHE A 303 -14.10 -18.78 4.81
N THR A 304 -15.17 -19.44 5.24
CA THR A 304 -15.07 -20.52 6.22
C THR A 304 -14.82 -21.83 5.50
N PHE A 305 -13.70 -22.48 5.83
CA PHE A 305 -13.35 -23.80 5.31
C PHE A 305 -13.70 -24.89 6.33
N ALA A 306 -13.85 -26.14 5.86
CA ALA A 306 -14.15 -27.28 6.73
C ALA A 306 -13.11 -27.45 7.85
N LYS A 307 -11.82 -27.23 7.55
CA LYS A 307 -10.73 -27.30 8.53
C LYS A 307 -10.88 -26.35 9.72
N ASN A 308 -11.57 -25.23 9.55
CA ASN A 308 -11.75 -24.28 10.65
C ASN A 308 -12.69 -24.84 11.74
N GLU A 309 -13.55 -25.81 11.42
CA GLU A 309 -14.41 -26.47 12.41
C GLU A 309 -13.61 -27.43 13.31
N GLU A 310 -12.47 -27.90 12.80
CA GLU A 310 -11.49 -28.71 13.50
C GLU A 310 -10.47 -27.85 14.27
N GLY A 311 -10.61 -26.52 14.24
CA GLY A 311 -9.68 -25.58 14.86
C GLY A 311 -8.38 -25.35 14.08
N ILE A 312 -8.29 -25.87 12.84
CA ILE A 312 -7.12 -25.67 11.99
C ILE A 312 -7.18 -24.27 11.38
N ALA A 313 -6.11 -23.50 11.60
CA ALA A 313 -6.01 -22.12 11.17
C ALA A 313 -6.00 -21.99 9.63
N THR A 314 -6.69 -20.96 9.13
CA THR A 314 -6.53 -20.49 7.75
C THR A 314 -5.18 -19.78 7.61
N PHE A 315 -4.50 -19.96 6.48
CA PHE A 315 -3.20 -19.33 6.25
C PHE A 315 -3.27 -17.79 6.36
N THR A 316 -2.21 -17.18 6.90
CA THR A 316 -1.97 -15.75 6.75
C THR A 316 -1.64 -15.45 5.29
N ALA A 317 -2.46 -14.61 4.65
CA ALA A 317 -2.29 -14.26 3.25
C ALA A 317 -1.15 -13.26 3.04
N VAL A 318 -0.42 -13.40 1.92
CA VAL A 318 0.55 -12.42 1.44
C VAL A 318 -0.10 -11.05 1.30
N GLU A 319 -1.31 -10.99 0.73
CA GLU A 319 -2.07 -9.74 0.63
C GLU A 319 -2.22 -9.03 1.99
N THR A 320 -2.55 -9.74 3.08
CA THR A 320 -2.68 -9.14 4.41
C THR A 320 -1.34 -8.62 4.91
N LYS A 321 -0.25 -9.38 4.72
CA LYS A 321 1.11 -8.94 5.12
C LYS A 321 1.56 -7.69 4.36
N VAL A 322 1.33 -7.64 3.04
CA VAL A 322 1.63 -6.45 2.22
C VAL A 322 0.90 -5.22 2.76
N ARG A 323 -0.32 -5.38 3.28
CA ARG A 323 -1.10 -4.27 3.85
C ARG A 323 -0.57 -3.78 5.19
N GLY A 324 0.13 -4.63 5.95
CA GLY A 324 0.85 -4.21 7.15
C GLY A 324 1.94 -3.16 6.87
N TYR A 325 2.47 -3.09 5.64
CA TYR A 325 3.44 -2.07 5.25
C TYR A 325 2.81 -0.66 5.14
N GLU A 326 1.47 -0.54 5.13
CA GLU A 326 0.81 0.78 5.20
C GLU A 326 1.18 1.51 6.51
N THR A 327 1.52 0.79 7.59
CA THR A 327 2.08 1.38 8.82
C THR A 327 3.38 2.14 8.57
N LEU A 328 4.26 1.64 7.70
CA LEU A 328 5.53 2.30 7.39
C LEU A 328 5.29 3.61 6.61
N VAL A 329 4.35 3.59 5.66
CA VAL A 329 3.94 4.80 4.93
C VAL A 329 3.34 5.81 5.90
N TYR A 330 2.46 5.36 6.80
CA TYR A 330 1.86 6.22 7.81
C TYR A 330 2.91 6.89 8.71
N LYS A 331 3.84 6.11 9.27
CA LYS A 331 4.92 6.62 10.13
C LYS A 331 5.79 7.64 9.41
N GLN A 332 6.10 7.39 8.14
CA GLN A 332 6.85 8.33 7.31
C GLN A 332 6.11 9.67 7.13
N VAL A 333 4.81 9.63 6.77
CA VAL A 333 4.00 10.83 6.56
C VAL A 333 3.80 11.60 7.87
N GLU A 334 3.51 10.91 8.97
CA GLU A 334 3.36 11.51 10.30
C GLU A 334 4.67 12.15 10.76
N SER A 335 5.81 11.45 10.62
CA SER A 335 7.12 12.01 10.96
C SER A 335 7.44 13.27 10.14
N THR A 336 7.10 13.29 8.85
CA THR A 336 7.29 14.50 8.01
C THR A 336 6.40 15.66 8.49
N LYS A 337 5.14 15.38 8.85
CA LYS A 337 4.21 16.36 9.43
C LYS A 337 4.72 16.92 10.76
N ASP A 338 5.20 16.06 11.64
CA ASP A 338 5.66 16.46 12.98
C ASP A 338 6.90 17.35 12.92
N HIS A 339 7.88 17.01 12.10
CA HIS A 339 9.05 17.87 11.92
C HIS A 339 8.72 19.17 11.18
N PHE A 340 7.73 19.17 10.28
CA PHE A 340 7.23 20.42 9.71
C PHE A 340 6.58 21.30 10.78
N LYS A 341 5.81 20.71 11.70
CA LYS A 341 5.25 21.44 12.86
C LYS A 341 6.37 22.03 13.71
N GLN A 342 7.42 21.26 14.01
CA GLN A 342 8.59 21.76 14.75
C GLN A 342 9.33 22.88 13.99
N TYR A 343 9.44 22.79 12.66
CA TYR A 343 10.01 23.85 11.83
C TYR A 343 9.22 25.16 11.97
N ARG A 344 7.88 25.09 11.92
CA ARG A 344 6.99 26.23 12.16
C ARG A 344 7.13 26.76 13.59
N GLN A 345 7.22 25.89 14.58
CA GLN A 345 7.44 26.26 15.99
C GLN A 345 8.78 26.96 16.20
N SER A 346 9.82 26.59 15.46
CA SER A 346 11.14 27.25 15.50
C SER A 346 11.23 28.59 14.75
N GLY A 347 10.10 29.15 14.30
CA GLY A 347 10.04 30.42 13.56
C GLY A 347 10.17 30.31 12.04
N GLY A 348 10.18 29.10 11.47
CA GLY A 348 10.29 28.89 10.03
C GLY A 348 9.03 29.31 9.25
N ARG A 349 9.18 30.19 8.24
CA ARG A 349 8.04 30.74 7.47
C ARG A 349 8.15 30.60 5.95
N ASP A 350 9.33 30.30 5.44
CA ASP A 350 9.65 30.41 4.01
C ASP A 350 9.18 29.23 3.15
N MET A 351 8.73 28.14 3.77
CA MET A 351 8.38 26.90 3.07
C MET A 351 6.96 26.43 3.37
N SER A 352 6.26 26.07 2.30
CA SER A 352 5.04 25.25 2.39
C SER A 352 5.37 23.80 2.80
N TYR A 353 4.38 23.06 3.29
CA TYR A 353 4.55 21.64 3.63
C TYR A 353 5.11 20.79 2.47
N TYR A 354 4.70 21.09 1.24
CA TYR A 354 5.19 20.40 0.05
C TYR A 354 6.67 20.70 -0.23
N GLN A 355 7.08 21.98 -0.13
CA GLN A 355 8.49 22.35 -0.28
C GLN A 355 9.35 21.75 0.83
N PHE A 356 8.83 21.69 2.05
CA PHE A 356 9.47 21.00 3.15
C PHE A 356 9.65 19.50 2.85
N SER A 357 8.62 18.81 2.35
CA SER A 357 8.71 17.39 2.01
C SER A 357 9.65 17.11 0.84
N GLU A 358 9.73 18.01 -0.15
CA GLU A 358 10.74 17.96 -1.22
C GLU A 358 12.16 18.13 -0.65
N ALA A 359 12.37 19.10 0.25
CA ALA A 359 13.66 19.33 0.88
C ALA A 359 14.11 18.16 1.77
N VAL A 360 13.17 17.45 2.42
CA VAL A 360 13.46 16.21 3.17
C VAL A 360 13.94 15.10 2.22
N GLY A 361 13.27 14.88 1.08
CA GLY A 361 13.74 13.88 0.11
C GLY A 361 15.09 14.23 -0.51
N ASP A 362 15.35 15.52 -0.73
CA ASP A 362 16.68 16.00 -1.14
C ASP A 362 17.74 15.73 -0.07
N ALA A 363 17.44 16.00 1.21
CA ALA A 363 18.34 15.67 2.32
C ALA A 363 18.62 14.16 2.39
N MET A 364 17.61 13.32 2.13
CA MET A 364 17.78 11.86 2.07
C MET A 364 18.69 11.38 0.93
N ARG A 365 18.80 12.10 -0.20
CA ARG A 365 19.80 11.79 -1.24
C ARG A 365 21.22 12.21 -0.80
N ASN A 366 21.30 13.25 0.03
CA ASN A 366 22.54 13.96 0.37
C ASN A 366 22.99 13.72 1.81
N GLY A 367 23.05 12.44 2.22
CA GLY A 367 23.64 12.08 3.51
C GLY A 367 22.76 12.35 4.74
N ASP A 368 21.45 12.56 4.56
CA ASP A 368 20.52 12.94 5.63
C ASP A 368 20.92 14.28 6.31
N THR A 369 21.47 15.19 5.50
CA THR A 369 21.94 16.51 5.94
C THR A 369 21.18 17.66 5.26
N HIS A 370 20.94 18.73 6.02
CA HIS A 370 20.33 19.96 5.53
C HIS A 370 20.69 21.13 6.46
N ALA A 371 20.65 22.37 5.95
CA ALA A 371 20.93 23.57 6.75
C ALA A 371 19.87 23.80 7.85
N ILE A 372 18.62 23.44 7.57
CA ILE A 372 17.49 23.47 8.52
C ILE A 372 17.51 22.15 9.33
N PRO A 373 17.68 22.20 10.67
CA PRO A 373 17.80 20.99 11.51
C PRO A 373 16.61 20.03 11.39
N GLN A 374 15.39 20.56 11.38
CA GLN A 374 14.16 19.75 11.33
C GLN A 374 14.04 18.95 10.03
N ILE A 375 14.57 19.46 8.92
CA ILE A 375 14.63 18.74 7.63
C ILE A 375 15.63 17.59 7.71
N ALA A 376 16.81 17.83 8.31
CA ALA A 376 17.81 16.80 8.49
C ALA A 376 17.34 15.70 9.46
N GLU A 377 16.64 16.07 10.53
CA GLU A 377 16.05 15.14 11.49
C GLU A 377 14.92 14.30 10.88
N ALA A 378 14.04 14.92 10.09
CA ALA A 378 13.03 14.19 9.33
C ALA A 378 13.65 13.18 8.34
N ALA A 379 14.74 13.55 7.64
CA ALA A 379 15.44 12.62 6.77
C ALA A 379 16.02 11.42 7.55
N ARG A 380 16.64 11.68 8.71
CA ARG A 380 17.20 10.63 9.59
C ARG A 380 16.12 9.74 10.21
N SER A 381 14.93 10.27 10.54
CA SER A 381 13.84 9.49 11.11
C SER A 381 13.19 8.53 10.09
N ILE A 382 13.21 8.90 8.80
CA ILE A 382 12.65 8.09 7.72
C ILE A 382 13.65 7.02 7.23
N ARG A 383 14.95 7.30 7.29
CA ARG A 383 16.04 6.39 6.87
C ARG A 383 15.87 4.93 7.31
N PRO A 384 15.54 4.60 8.57
CA PRO A 384 15.38 3.22 9.02
C PRO A 384 14.34 2.41 8.24
N ILE A 385 13.31 3.07 7.67
CA ILE A 385 12.28 2.39 6.87
C ILE A 385 12.91 1.81 5.59
N VAL A 386 13.75 2.59 4.93
CA VAL A 386 14.46 2.18 3.70
C VAL A 386 15.51 1.10 3.99
N GLU A 387 16.23 1.25 5.10
CA GLU A 387 17.23 0.26 5.52
C GLU A 387 16.58 -1.08 5.89
N ALA A 388 15.48 -1.05 6.64
CA ALA A 388 14.77 -2.27 7.03
C ALA A 388 14.20 -3.04 5.83
N THR A 389 13.63 -2.35 4.84
CA THR A 389 13.14 -3.02 3.61
C THR A 389 14.30 -3.55 2.78
N LYS A 390 15.40 -2.81 2.66
CA LYS A 390 16.61 -3.24 1.96
C LYS A 390 17.22 -4.49 2.60
N ASP A 391 17.40 -4.49 3.92
CA ASP A 391 17.97 -5.62 4.65
C ASP A 391 17.09 -6.87 4.50
N ARG A 392 15.76 -6.69 4.52
CA ARG A 392 14.82 -7.77 4.25
C ARG A 392 14.93 -8.30 2.82
N MET A 393 15.13 -7.44 1.83
CA MET A 393 15.38 -7.86 0.44
C MET A 393 16.70 -8.62 0.28
N VAL A 394 17.74 -8.25 1.04
CA VAL A 394 19.02 -8.98 1.07
C VAL A 394 18.86 -10.35 1.72
N GLU A 395 18.16 -10.43 2.87
CA GLU A 395 17.86 -11.69 3.57
C GLU A 395 17.14 -12.69 2.65
N LEU A 396 16.23 -12.20 1.81
CA LEU A 396 15.47 -13.01 0.86
C LEU A 396 16.19 -13.28 -0.47
N GLY A 397 17.42 -12.75 -0.65
CA GLY A 397 18.18 -12.89 -1.88
C GLY A 397 17.62 -12.13 -3.09
N ILE A 398 16.69 -11.19 -2.86
CA ILE A 398 16.19 -10.25 -3.89
C ILE A 398 17.32 -9.29 -4.27
N LEU A 399 18.06 -8.79 -3.26
CA LEU A 399 19.27 -7.98 -3.43
C LEU A 399 20.52 -8.78 -3.04
N ARG A 400 21.65 -8.49 -3.68
CA ARG A 400 22.95 -9.08 -3.30
C ARG A 400 23.43 -8.48 -1.97
N GLU A 401 24.20 -9.26 -1.21
CA GLU A 401 24.88 -8.74 -0.01
C GLU A 401 25.85 -7.59 -0.37
N GLY A 402 25.89 -6.56 0.48
CA GLY A 402 26.84 -5.46 0.34
C GLY A 402 26.60 -4.51 -0.84
N VAL A 403 25.36 -4.43 -1.36
CA VAL A 403 24.98 -3.42 -2.38
C VAL A 403 25.33 -2.02 -1.87
N LYS A 404 26.20 -1.32 -2.60
CA LYS A 404 26.62 0.05 -2.28
C LYS A 404 25.89 1.06 -3.15
N VAL A 405 25.56 2.19 -2.55
CA VAL A 405 25.10 3.38 -3.27
C VAL A 405 26.29 3.96 -4.03
N THR A 406 26.13 4.13 -5.33
CA THR A 406 27.21 4.66 -6.20
C THR A 406 26.83 5.96 -6.90
N THR A 407 25.57 6.38 -6.76
CA THR A 407 25.01 7.49 -7.54
C THR A 407 24.63 8.71 -6.70
N ALA A 408 24.61 8.57 -5.38
CA ALA A 408 24.29 9.59 -4.40
C ALA A 408 25.07 9.31 -3.10
N GLN A 409 25.08 10.25 -2.16
CA GLN A 409 25.72 10.05 -0.86
C GLN A 409 24.98 9.00 -0.01
N SER A 410 23.65 9.01 -0.08
CA SER A 410 22.77 8.03 0.57
C SER A 410 21.71 7.51 -0.42
N TYR A 411 21.21 6.29 -0.20
CA TYR A 411 20.21 5.70 -1.09
C TYR A 411 18.86 6.38 -0.91
N PHE A 412 18.27 6.89 -1.97
CA PHE A 412 16.86 7.27 -1.97
C PHE A 412 16.24 6.83 -3.29
N PRO A 413 15.02 6.25 -3.30
CA PRO A 413 14.43 5.72 -4.52
C PRO A 413 14.35 6.79 -5.62
N ARG A 414 14.65 6.37 -6.85
CA ARG A 414 14.57 7.23 -8.02
C ARG A 414 13.20 7.09 -8.66
N ILE A 415 12.45 8.17 -8.62
CA ILE A 415 11.19 8.31 -9.35
C ILE A 415 11.35 9.51 -10.27
N TYR A 416 11.06 9.35 -11.56
CA TYR A 416 11.25 10.41 -12.55
C TYR A 416 9.99 11.26 -12.76
N LYS A 417 10.18 12.58 -12.85
CA LYS A 417 9.14 13.57 -13.21
C LYS A 417 8.88 13.56 -14.71
N PHE A 418 7.88 12.79 -15.15
CA PHE A 418 7.60 12.60 -16.58
C PHE A 418 7.25 13.88 -17.33
N ASP A 419 6.48 14.79 -16.72
CA ASP A 419 6.15 16.07 -17.34
C ASP A 419 7.39 16.92 -17.58
N LYS A 420 8.32 16.94 -16.62
CA LYS A 420 9.59 17.67 -16.74
C LYS A 420 10.44 17.07 -17.87
N ILE A 421 10.54 15.74 -17.94
CA ILE A 421 11.25 15.06 -19.03
C ILE A 421 10.60 15.32 -20.39
N LEU A 422 9.27 15.34 -20.47
CA LEU A 422 8.57 15.57 -21.73
C LEU A 422 8.69 17.02 -22.21
N ASN A 423 8.63 18.00 -21.29
CA ASN A 423 8.78 19.41 -21.61
C ASN A 423 10.23 19.77 -21.98
N ASP A 424 11.19 19.22 -21.24
CA ASP A 424 12.62 19.54 -21.39
C ASP A 424 13.39 18.36 -22.01
N ARG A 425 12.74 17.60 -22.89
CA ARG A 425 13.28 16.35 -23.47
C ARG A 425 14.66 16.53 -24.10
N THR A 426 14.85 17.63 -24.81
CA THR A 426 16.13 17.94 -25.49
C THR A 426 17.27 18.09 -24.50
N GLU A 427 17.03 18.77 -23.37
CA GLU A 427 18.03 18.97 -22.33
C GLU A 427 18.31 17.67 -21.58
N PHE A 428 17.28 16.92 -21.22
CA PHE A 428 17.45 15.63 -20.55
C PHE A 428 18.17 14.60 -21.43
N LYS A 429 17.87 14.57 -22.74
CA LYS A 429 18.58 13.77 -23.73
C LYS A 429 20.05 14.14 -23.77
N LYS A 430 20.37 15.43 -23.79
CA LYS A 430 21.75 15.92 -23.77
C LYS A 430 22.48 15.43 -22.52
N ILE A 431 21.87 15.54 -21.33
CA ILE A 431 22.47 15.07 -20.06
C ILE A 431 22.82 13.58 -20.13
N ILE A 432 21.90 12.74 -20.63
CA ILE A 432 22.13 11.29 -20.76
C ILE A 432 23.21 11.00 -21.81
N ALA A 433 23.16 11.66 -22.98
CA ALA A 433 24.14 11.46 -24.05
C ALA A 433 25.55 11.88 -23.60
N ASP A 434 25.68 13.00 -22.91
CA ASP A 434 26.96 13.48 -22.36
C ASP A 434 27.51 12.49 -21.32
N TRP A 435 26.65 11.95 -20.45
CA TRP A 435 27.05 10.91 -19.49
C TRP A 435 27.48 9.60 -20.18
N LEU A 436 26.77 9.17 -21.22
CA LEU A 436 27.15 7.99 -22.01
C LEU A 436 28.51 8.21 -22.70
N GLU A 437 28.77 9.43 -23.17
CA GLU A 437 30.04 9.83 -23.79
C GLU A 437 31.20 9.74 -22.79
N GLU A 438 31.04 10.28 -21.57
CA GLU A 438 32.03 10.20 -20.50
C GLU A 438 32.39 8.75 -20.12
N ILE A 439 31.38 7.87 -20.03
CA ILE A 439 31.60 6.45 -19.77
C ILE A 439 32.33 5.79 -20.93
N ASN A 440 31.96 6.12 -22.18
CA ASN A 440 32.65 5.61 -23.34
C ASN A 440 34.13 6.01 -23.32
N GLN A 441 34.44 7.30 -23.11
CA GLN A 441 35.81 7.80 -23.00
C GLN A 441 36.60 7.09 -21.88
N THR A 442 35.99 6.90 -20.71
CA THR A 442 36.60 6.14 -19.62
C THR A 442 36.89 4.69 -20.02
N SER A 443 35.98 4.07 -20.78
CA SER A 443 36.14 2.70 -21.28
C SER A 443 37.24 2.59 -22.34
N ILE A 444 37.36 3.58 -23.24
CA ILE A 444 38.41 3.70 -24.24
C ILE A 444 39.77 3.84 -23.56
N ASN A 445 39.88 4.68 -22.52
CA ASN A 445 41.12 4.84 -21.75
C ASN A 445 41.56 3.53 -21.07
N LYS A 446 40.60 2.78 -20.47
CA LYS A 446 40.88 1.45 -19.91
C LYS A 446 41.25 0.42 -20.98
N ALA A 447 40.63 0.50 -22.16
CA ALA A 447 40.94 -0.35 -23.30
C ALA A 447 42.36 -0.07 -23.80
N LYS A 448 42.82 1.19 -23.83
CA LYS A 448 44.19 1.57 -24.18
C LYS A 448 45.23 0.92 -23.29
N GLY A 449 45.10 1.07 -21.98
CA GLY A 449 46.01 0.37 -21.05
C GLY A 449 45.95 -1.15 -21.14
N SER A 450 44.83 -1.72 -21.60
CA SER A 450 44.70 -3.17 -21.83
C SER A 450 45.32 -3.60 -23.16
N LEU A 451 45.25 -2.76 -24.19
CA LEU A 451 45.91 -2.94 -25.48
C LEU A 451 47.43 -2.96 -25.30
N ASP A 452 47.98 -1.95 -24.64
CA ASP A 452 49.42 -1.84 -24.40
C ASP A 452 49.97 -3.08 -23.67
N ARG A 453 49.25 -3.55 -22.64
CA ARG A 453 49.61 -4.78 -21.92
C ARG A 453 49.48 -6.05 -22.77
N ALA A 454 48.50 -6.10 -23.67
CA ALA A 454 48.31 -7.21 -24.57
C ALA A 454 49.42 -7.27 -25.63
N GLU A 455 49.81 -6.14 -26.20
CA GLU A 455 50.90 -6.03 -27.17
C GLU A 455 52.24 -6.46 -26.54
N ILE A 456 52.57 -5.95 -25.34
CA ILE A 456 53.75 -6.40 -24.60
C ILE A 456 53.71 -7.92 -24.33
N GLY A 457 52.53 -8.46 -24.01
CA GLY A 457 52.33 -9.90 -23.80
C GLY A 457 52.52 -10.73 -25.07
N ILE A 458 52.01 -10.24 -26.21
CA ILE A 458 52.17 -10.86 -27.53
C ILE A 458 53.64 -10.88 -27.91
N ASP A 459 54.36 -9.78 -27.76
CA ASP A 459 55.78 -9.69 -28.09
C ASP A 459 56.61 -10.66 -27.23
N LYS A 460 56.32 -10.72 -25.93
CA LYS A 460 56.95 -11.72 -25.03
C LYS A 460 56.64 -13.15 -25.46
N ALA A 461 55.40 -13.46 -25.83
CA ALA A 461 54.99 -14.80 -26.27
C ALA A 461 55.64 -15.18 -27.61
N ARG A 462 55.66 -14.26 -28.58
CA ARG A 462 56.32 -14.43 -29.89
C ARG A 462 57.82 -14.66 -29.74
N ASN A 463 58.48 -13.91 -28.86
CA ASN A 463 59.91 -14.08 -28.60
C ASN A 463 60.23 -15.38 -27.82
N ALA A 464 59.33 -15.82 -26.94
CA ALA A 464 59.50 -17.05 -26.16
C ALA A 464 59.27 -18.32 -26.99
N SER A 465 58.44 -18.28 -28.03
CA SER A 465 58.12 -19.46 -28.86
C SER A 465 59.36 -20.11 -29.51
N PRO A 466 60.21 -19.40 -30.27
CA PRO A 466 61.40 -20.00 -30.87
C PRO A 466 62.45 -20.40 -29.82
N GLN A 467 62.50 -19.71 -28.67
CA GLN A 467 63.40 -20.06 -27.57
C GLN A 467 62.96 -21.35 -26.87
N ALA A 468 61.65 -21.54 -26.65
CA ALA A 468 61.08 -22.76 -26.10
C ALA A 468 61.35 -23.94 -27.02
N GLU A 469 61.11 -23.78 -28.33
CA GLU A 469 61.34 -24.83 -29.32
C GLU A 469 62.81 -25.23 -29.38
N ARG A 470 63.74 -24.26 -29.48
CA ARG A 470 65.18 -24.53 -29.46
C ARG A 470 65.60 -25.25 -28.18
N LEU A 471 65.21 -24.75 -27.01
CA LEU A 471 65.58 -25.36 -25.73
C LEU A 471 64.96 -26.76 -25.56
N GLY A 472 63.75 -26.98 -26.08
CA GLY A 472 63.10 -28.29 -26.10
C GLY A 472 63.87 -29.31 -26.95
N LEU A 473 64.39 -28.89 -28.11
CA LEU A 473 65.26 -29.71 -28.94
C LEU A 473 66.60 -30.00 -28.24
N GLU A 474 67.24 -28.99 -27.64
CA GLU A 474 68.48 -29.16 -26.86
C GLU A 474 68.29 -30.15 -25.69
N ILE A 475 67.18 -30.05 -24.96
CA ILE A 475 66.85 -30.98 -23.86
C ILE A 475 66.65 -32.39 -24.40
N LYS A 476 65.92 -32.56 -25.52
CA LYS A 476 65.68 -33.87 -26.13
C LYS A 476 66.97 -34.52 -26.62
N GLU A 477 67.86 -33.73 -27.21
CA GLU A 477 69.20 -34.18 -27.60
C GLU A 477 70.02 -34.59 -26.37
N ALA A 478 70.07 -33.77 -25.33
CA ALA A 478 70.76 -34.09 -24.08
C ALA A 478 70.19 -35.36 -23.41
N GLU A 479 68.86 -35.53 -23.38
CA GLU A 479 68.20 -36.72 -22.84
C GLU A 479 68.54 -38.01 -23.62
N SER A 480 68.87 -37.91 -24.91
CA SER A 480 69.35 -39.06 -25.69
C SER A 480 70.71 -39.60 -25.22
N TRP A 481 71.50 -38.75 -24.54
CA TRP A 481 72.79 -39.09 -23.91
C TRP A 481 72.65 -39.52 -22.45
N SER A 482 71.43 -39.55 -21.90
CA SER A 482 71.17 -40.02 -20.54
C SER A 482 71.65 -41.47 -20.35
N GLY A 483 72.41 -41.73 -19.29
CA GLY A 483 73.06 -43.03 -19.05
C GLY A 483 74.30 -43.32 -19.91
N LYS A 484 74.66 -42.42 -20.85
CA LYS A 484 75.82 -42.53 -21.76
C LYS A 484 76.78 -41.34 -21.63
N LYS A 485 76.80 -40.66 -20.48
CA LYS A 485 77.59 -39.44 -20.26
C LYS A 485 79.10 -39.66 -20.47
N SER A 486 79.64 -40.84 -20.15
CA SER A 486 81.04 -41.18 -20.42
C SER A 486 81.38 -41.14 -21.91
N LEU A 487 80.54 -41.75 -22.76
CA LEU A 487 80.68 -41.74 -24.21
C LEU A 487 80.60 -40.32 -24.78
N LEU A 488 79.71 -39.48 -24.23
CA LEU A 488 79.59 -38.08 -24.60
C LEU A 488 80.87 -37.29 -24.27
N MET A 489 81.47 -37.52 -23.10
CA MET A 489 82.73 -36.89 -22.70
C MET A 489 83.92 -37.38 -23.56
N ASP A 490 83.94 -38.65 -23.93
CA ASP A 490 84.94 -39.21 -24.84
C ASP A 490 84.86 -38.56 -26.23
N ASP A 491 83.65 -38.36 -26.75
CA ASP A 491 83.43 -37.64 -28.02
C ASP A 491 83.86 -36.17 -27.93
N ILE A 492 83.56 -35.47 -26.83
CA ILE A 492 84.02 -34.10 -26.57
C ILE A 492 85.55 -34.03 -26.60
N ASN A 493 86.22 -34.90 -25.85
CA ASN A 493 87.68 -34.96 -25.78
C ASN A 493 88.29 -35.27 -27.16
N LYS A 494 87.68 -36.17 -27.92
CA LYS A 494 88.07 -36.50 -29.29
C LYS A 494 87.94 -35.31 -30.23
N TYR A 495 86.82 -34.59 -30.20
CA TYR A 495 86.63 -33.39 -31.03
C TYR A 495 87.57 -32.26 -30.63
N GLN A 496 87.81 -32.03 -29.34
CA GLN A 496 88.82 -31.07 -28.87
C GLN A 496 90.22 -31.41 -29.39
N LYS A 497 90.61 -32.69 -29.35
CA LYS A 497 91.91 -33.13 -29.89
C LYS A 497 92.03 -32.87 -31.40
N ILE A 498 90.96 -33.11 -32.16
CA ILE A 498 90.92 -32.80 -33.61
C ILE A 498 91.05 -31.29 -33.84
N ILE A 499 90.33 -30.46 -33.08
CA ILE A 499 90.37 -28.99 -33.19
C ILE A 499 91.77 -28.45 -32.83
N ASN A 500 92.45 -29.04 -31.85
CA ASN A 500 93.82 -28.66 -31.50
C ASN A 500 94.84 -28.88 -32.65
N GLU A 501 94.52 -29.72 -33.66
CA GLU A 501 95.35 -29.87 -34.86
C GLU A 501 95.20 -28.72 -35.86
N LYS A 502 94.21 -27.81 -35.69
CA LYS A 502 93.85 -26.74 -36.64
C LYS A 502 95.02 -25.86 -37.04
N ASN A 503 95.71 -25.27 -36.05
CA ASN A 503 96.84 -24.39 -36.30
C ASN A 503 97.94 -25.08 -37.11
N ALA A 504 98.23 -26.35 -36.80
CA ALA A 504 99.24 -27.12 -37.52
C ALA A 504 98.79 -27.44 -38.96
N VAL A 505 97.52 -27.81 -39.16
CA VAL A 505 96.95 -28.14 -40.48
C VAL A 505 96.82 -26.90 -41.38
N GLU A 506 96.42 -25.75 -40.84
CA GLU A 506 96.30 -24.49 -41.59
C GLU A 506 97.67 -23.94 -42.00
N VAL A 507 98.65 -23.98 -41.09
CA VAL A 507 100.04 -23.57 -41.40
C VAL A 507 100.62 -24.44 -42.51
N GLU A 508 100.45 -25.77 -42.43
CA GLU A 508 100.94 -26.69 -43.45
C GLU A 508 100.20 -26.49 -44.79
N LEU A 509 98.88 -26.29 -44.77
CA LEU A 509 98.08 -26.07 -45.98
C LEU A 509 98.44 -24.73 -46.68
N ASN A 510 98.64 -23.66 -45.91
CA ASN A 510 99.05 -22.34 -46.42
C ASN A 510 100.46 -22.38 -47.03
N SER A 511 101.37 -23.16 -46.44
CA SER A 511 102.71 -23.35 -47.01
C SER A 511 102.67 -24.04 -48.39
N LEU A 512 101.71 -24.95 -48.59
CA LEU A 512 101.52 -25.67 -49.85
C LEU A 512 100.76 -24.85 -50.90
N SER A 513 99.82 -23.98 -50.50
CA SER A 513 99.07 -23.12 -51.43
C SER A 513 99.90 -22.00 -52.04
N ASN A 514 101.00 -21.60 -51.40
CA ASN A 514 101.91 -20.55 -51.87
C ASN A 514 102.90 -21.03 -52.95
N LEU A 515 102.86 -22.31 -53.34
CA LEU A 515 103.74 -22.89 -54.37
C LEU A 515 103.10 -22.77 -55.77
N THR A 516 103.88 -22.29 -56.75
CA THR A 516 103.42 -22.02 -58.13
C THR A 516 103.19 -23.28 -58.98
N LYS A 517 103.82 -24.43 -58.66
CA LYS A 517 103.55 -25.76 -59.25
C LYS A 517 103.73 -26.87 -58.21
N LEU A 518 102.69 -27.68 -57.98
CA LEU A 518 102.70 -28.80 -57.03
C LEU A 518 103.04 -30.13 -57.73
N ASN A 519 103.88 -30.97 -57.11
CA ASN A 519 104.14 -32.33 -57.58
C ASN A 519 103.05 -33.31 -57.10
N LYS A 520 102.98 -34.52 -57.70
CA LYS A 520 101.93 -35.53 -57.42
C LYS A 520 101.82 -35.91 -55.93
N THR A 521 102.93 -35.88 -55.19
CA THR A 521 102.97 -36.18 -53.74
C THR A 521 102.41 -35.01 -52.93
N GLN A 522 102.77 -33.77 -53.29
CA GLN A 522 102.28 -32.54 -52.64
C GLN A 522 100.79 -32.31 -52.91
N THR A 523 100.28 -32.58 -54.13
CA THR A 523 98.84 -32.51 -54.43
C THR A 523 98.04 -33.48 -53.55
N ARG A 524 98.49 -34.73 -53.39
CA ARG A 524 97.85 -35.71 -52.48
C ARG A 524 97.86 -35.27 -51.02
N ARG A 525 98.96 -34.66 -50.58
CA ARG A 525 99.09 -34.11 -49.22
C ARG A 525 98.15 -32.93 -49.01
N GLN A 526 98.08 -31.99 -49.95
CA GLN A 526 97.15 -30.86 -49.93
C GLN A 526 95.68 -31.33 -49.85
N THR A 527 95.27 -32.30 -50.67
CA THR A 527 93.91 -32.86 -50.60
C THR A 527 93.62 -33.53 -49.25
N THR A 528 94.62 -34.17 -48.65
CA THR A 528 94.50 -34.81 -47.33
C THR A 528 94.37 -33.76 -46.22
N LEU A 529 95.13 -32.69 -46.29
CA LEU A 529 95.04 -31.55 -45.37
C LEU A 529 93.70 -30.80 -45.52
N GLN A 530 93.18 -30.62 -46.74
CA GLN A 530 91.85 -30.08 -46.97
C GLN A 530 90.75 -30.96 -46.36
N ARG A 531 90.85 -32.30 -46.51
CA ARG A 531 89.94 -33.24 -45.82
C ARG A 531 90.07 -33.17 -44.30
N LYS A 532 91.28 -32.99 -43.77
CA LYS A 532 91.50 -32.77 -42.34
C LYS A 532 90.89 -31.46 -41.87
N LEU A 533 91.10 -30.36 -42.58
CA LEU A 533 90.52 -29.06 -42.28
C LEU A 533 88.98 -29.11 -42.31
N GLN A 534 88.41 -29.83 -43.28
CA GLN A 534 86.96 -30.08 -43.29
C GLN A 534 86.50 -30.82 -42.04
N ARG A 535 87.21 -31.87 -41.60
CA ARG A 535 86.89 -32.60 -40.36
C ARG A 535 87.06 -31.73 -39.11
N ILE A 536 88.00 -30.81 -39.11
CA ILE A 536 88.22 -29.83 -38.04
C ILE A 536 87.04 -28.86 -38.00
N ASN A 537 86.63 -28.30 -39.15
CA ASN A 537 85.46 -27.45 -39.24
C ASN A 537 84.19 -28.19 -38.79
N ASP A 538 84.02 -29.46 -39.20
CA ASP A 538 82.91 -30.31 -38.75
C ASP A 538 82.96 -30.55 -37.22
N ALA A 539 84.15 -30.68 -36.64
CA ALA A 539 84.35 -30.82 -35.19
C ALA A 539 84.06 -29.52 -34.44
N GLU A 540 84.53 -28.37 -34.94
CA GLU A 540 84.24 -27.04 -34.39
C GLU A 540 82.74 -26.75 -34.39
N ASN A 541 82.02 -27.20 -35.42
CA ASN A 541 80.57 -27.05 -35.50
C ASN A 541 79.81 -27.97 -34.51
N LYS A 542 80.32 -29.17 -34.22
CA LYS A 542 79.65 -30.17 -33.36
C LYS A 542 79.96 -30.02 -31.88
N LEU A 543 81.17 -29.58 -31.53
CA LEU A 543 81.64 -29.49 -30.15
C LEU A 543 80.72 -28.67 -29.23
N PRO A 544 80.22 -27.48 -29.63
CA PRO A 544 79.34 -26.67 -28.76
C PRO A 544 78.03 -27.39 -28.38
N ALA A 545 77.43 -28.15 -29.31
CA ALA A 545 76.19 -28.89 -29.06
C ALA A 545 76.39 -30.03 -28.03
N LEU A 546 77.54 -30.71 -28.10
CA LEU A 546 77.90 -31.76 -27.14
C LEU A 546 78.20 -31.16 -25.76
N GLN A 547 78.93 -30.05 -25.69
CA GLN A 547 79.17 -29.33 -24.44
C GLN A 547 77.88 -28.81 -23.81
N ARG A 548 76.95 -28.31 -24.64
CA ARG A 548 75.61 -27.87 -24.21
C ARG A 548 74.79 -29.02 -23.65
N SER A 549 74.86 -30.20 -24.28
CA SER A 549 74.20 -31.42 -23.79
C SER A 549 74.71 -31.86 -22.42
N VAL A 550 76.02 -31.69 -22.14
CA VAL A 550 76.60 -31.95 -20.80
C VAL A 550 76.05 -30.98 -19.76
N ASP A 551 76.02 -29.67 -20.03
CA ASP A 551 75.49 -28.65 -19.12
C ASP A 551 74.01 -28.92 -18.76
N ILE A 552 73.21 -29.32 -19.75
CA ILE A 552 71.81 -29.69 -19.55
C ILE A 552 71.67 -30.95 -18.69
N LEU A 553 72.51 -31.96 -18.91
CA LEU A 553 72.52 -33.20 -18.11
C LEU A 553 72.97 -32.97 -16.66
N ASP A 554 73.85 -32.01 -16.42
CA ASP A 554 74.31 -31.63 -15.08
C ASP A 554 73.29 -30.78 -14.32
N ASN A 555 72.48 -29.98 -15.04
CA ASN A 555 71.49 -29.09 -14.45
C ASN A 555 70.05 -29.30 -15.00
N PRO A 556 69.51 -30.53 -15.02
CA PRO A 556 68.29 -30.85 -15.78
C PRO A 556 67.05 -30.14 -15.24
N ARG A 557 66.98 -29.89 -13.93
CA ARG A 557 65.86 -29.16 -13.31
C ARG A 557 65.82 -27.70 -13.75
N LYS A 558 66.97 -27.04 -13.90
CA LYS A 558 67.08 -25.64 -14.31
C LYS A 558 66.50 -25.45 -15.71
N PHE A 559 67.00 -26.21 -16.69
CA PHE A 559 66.58 -26.10 -18.08
C PHE A 559 65.14 -26.59 -18.31
N ARG A 560 64.68 -27.63 -17.61
CA ARG A 560 63.26 -28.03 -17.68
C ARG A 560 62.32 -26.96 -17.11
N ASN A 561 62.72 -26.28 -16.03
CA ASN A 561 61.93 -25.17 -15.48
C ASN A 561 61.91 -23.96 -16.41
N GLU A 562 63.04 -23.63 -17.02
CA GLU A 562 63.17 -22.59 -18.04
C GLU A 562 62.31 -22.89 -19.28
N HIS A 563 62.41 -24.11 -19.82
CA HIS A 563 61.56 -24.58 -20.91
C HIS A 563 60.08 -24.47 -20.56
N ARG A 564 59.66 -24.99 -19.38
CA ARG A 564 58.26 -24.84 -18.92
C ARG A 564 57.81 -23.38 -18.84
N ARG A 565 58.68 -22.47 -18.37
CA ARG A 565 58.38 -21.03 -18.30
C ARG A 565 58.22 -20.43 -19.70
N LEU A 566 59.14 -20.75 -20.62
CA LEU A 566 59.09 -20.29 -22.01
C LEU A 566 57.86 -20.84 -22.73
N THR A 567 57.55 -22.13 -22.60
CA THR A 567 56.34 -22.75 -23.18
C THR A 567 55.06 -22.13 -22.63
N ARG A 568 54.96 -21.88 -21.31
CA ARG A 568 53.80 -21.18 -20.73
C ARG A 568 53.63 -19.77 -21.30
N THR A 569 54.75 -19.08 -21.52
CA THR A 569 54.75 -17.73 -22.09
C THR A 569 54.35 -17.78 -23.57
N ALA A 570 54.88 -18.72 -24.36
CA ALA A 570 54.52 -18.91 -25.77
C ALA A 570 53.03 -19.27 -25.93
N ASN A 571 52.51 -20.19 -25.12
CA ASN A 571 51.10 -20.61 -25.16
C ASN A 571 50.13 -19.50 -24.71
N SER A 572 50.62 -18.40 -24.13
CA SER A 572 49.78 -17.26 -23.75
C SER A 572 49.42 -16.35 -24.94
N LEU A 573 50.01 -16.58 -26.13
CA LEU A 573 49.80 -15.77 -27.33
C LEU A 573 48.31 -15.60 -27.68
N THR A 574 47.57 -16.70 -27.81
CA THR A 574 46.14 -16.69 -28.15
C THR A 574 45.31 -15.93 -27.13
N ARG A 575 45.69 -16.00 -25.84
CA ARG A 575 45.02 -15.24 -24.78
C ARG A 575 45.27 -13.74 -24.94
N HIS A 576 46.51 -13.33 -25.16
CA HIS A 576 46.85 -11.92 -25.34
C HIS A 576 46.29 -11.35 -26.65
N ASP A 577 46.28 -12.11 -27.75
CA ASP A 577 45.63 -11.71 -29.00
C ASP A 577 44.12 -11.50 -28.84
N ARG A 578 43.44 -12.36 -28.07
CA ARG A 578 42.01 -12.19 -27.75
C ARG A 578 41.76 -10.92 -26.93
N ILE A 579 42.65 -10.60 -25.99
CA ILE A 579 42.60 -9.35 -25.21
C ILE A 579 42.84 -8.15 -26.14
N ARG A 580 43.81 -8.22 -27.06
CA ARG A 580 44.10 -7.18 -28.06
C ARG A 580 42.88 -6.88 -28.92
N GLN A 581 42.27 -7.91 -29.51
CA GLN A 581 41.05 -7.77 -30.32
C GLN A 581 39.90 -7.17 -29.51
N SER A 582 39.68 -7.64 -28.28
CA SER A 582 38.65 -7.08 -27.41
C SER A 582 38.92 -5.61 -27.04
N ALA A 583 40.18 -5.21 -26.88
CA ALA A 583 40.55 -3.83 -26.57
C ALA A 583 40.32 -2.92 -27.79
N LEU A 584 40.74 -3.35 -28.98
CA LEU A 584 40.51 -2.62 -30.24
C LEU A 584 39.02 -2.38 -30.50
N ASN A 585 38.19 -3.41 -30.29
CA ASN A 585 36.73 -3.29 -30.43
C ASN A 585 36.08 -2.32 -29.42
N ARG A 586 36.71 -2.06 -28.27
CA ARG A 586 36.23 -1.08 -27.27
C ARG A 586 36.79 0.33 -27.50
N MET A 587 37.80 0.46 -28.36
CA MET A 587 38.43 1.73 -28.69
C MET A 587 37.74 2.47 -29.82
N THR A 588 36.86 1.81 -30.57
CA THR A 588 36.02 2.48 -31.57
C THR A 588 35.10 3.47 -30.86
N PRO A 589 35.28 4.79 -31.06
CA PRO A 589 34.43 5.78 -30.42
C PRO A 589 33.00 5.63 -30.93
N LEU A 590 32.04 5.87 -30.03
CA LEU A 590 30.63 5.93 -30.42
C LEU A 590 30.40 7.32 -31.02
N GLU A 591 29.74 7.37 -32.16
CA GLU A 591 29.37 8.64 -32.77
C GLU A 591 28.28 9.32 -31.93
N ARG A 592 28.22 10.65 -32.00
CA ARG A 592 27.26 11.42 -31.22
C ARG A 592 25.81 11.01 -31.53
N GLU A 593 25.52 10.71 -32.78
CA GLU A 593 24.20 10.24 -33.23
C GLU A 593 23.80 8.89 -32.58
N GLU A 594 24.75 7.96 -32.43
CA GLU A 594 24.51 6.68 -31.74
C GLU A 594 24.22 6.89 -30.24
N LEU A 595 24.95 7.81 -29.59
CA LEU A 595 24.74 8.17 -28.18
C LEU A 595 23.38 8.84 -27.98
N ASP A 596 23.01 9.74 -28.89
CA ASP A 596 21.72 10.43 -28.88
C ASP A 596 20.55 9.45 -29.10
N ALA A 597 20.69 8.48 -30.01
CA ALA A 597 19.69 7.43 -30.23
C ALA A 597 19.53 6.53 -28.99
N ALA A 598 20.65 6.19 -28.33
CA ALA A 598 20.62 5.44 -27.09
C ALA A 598 20.00 6.21 -25.92
N ALA A 599 20.29 7.51 -25.82
CA ALA A 599 19.65 8.39 -24.85
C ALA A 599 18.14 8.44 -25.08
N ASP A 600 17.67 8.51 -26.32
CA ASP A 600 16.24 8.44 -26.65
C ASP A 600 15.61 7.10 -26.25
N ASP A 601 16.27 5.96 -26.47
CA ASP A 601 15.78 4.64 -26.02
C ASP A 601 15.66 4.58 -24.48
N ILE A 602 16.67 5.09 -23.76
CA ILE A 602 16.65 5.19 -22.29
C ILE A 602 15.46 6.07 -21.84
N ILE A 603 15.28 7.24 -22.45
CA ILE A 603 14.18 8.16 -22.14
C ILE A 603 12.83 7.50 -22.38
N ASN A 604 12.66 6.81 -23.52
CA ASN A 604 11.41 6.12 -23.84
C ASN A 604 11.12 5.00 -22.83
N LYS A 605 12.13 4.25 -22.36
CA LYS A 605 11.98 3.26 -21.29
C LYS A 605 11.62 3.90 -19.95
N ILE A 606 12.21 5.04 -19.61
CA ILE A 606 11.85 5.81 -18.41
C ILE A 606 10.38 6.22 -18.48
N ILE A 607 9.94 6.85 -19.57
CA ILE A 607 8.56 7.34 -19.77
C ILE A 607 7.54 6.19 -19.82
N GLY A 608 7.95 5.02 -20.32
CA GLY A 608 7.15 3.79 -20.36
C GLY A 608 6.99 3.10 -19.01
N ALA A 609 7.78 3.47 -18.00
CA ALA A 609 7.82 2.79 -16.72
C ALA A 609 6.60 3.08 -15.82
N PRO A 610 6.14 2.10 -15.02
CA PRO A 610 5.14 2.33 -13.98
C PRO A 610 5.64 3.29 -12.89
N SER A 611 4.83 4.28 -12.51
CA SER A 611 5.11 5.21 -11.40
C SER A 611 6.43 5.98 -11.49
N GLY A 612 7.05 6.10 -12.67
CA GLY A 612 8.39 6.67 -12.79
C GLY A 612 9.49 5.79 -12.19
N ILE A 613 9.18 4.55 -11.80
CA ILE A 613 10.13 3.57 -11.28
C ILE A 613 10.65 2.74 -12.43
N VAL A 614 11.90 2.97 -12.77
CA VAL A 614 12.46 2.50 -14.02
C VAL A 614 12.93 1.05 -13.91
N PRO A 615 12.71 0.20 -14.93
CA PRO A 615 13.31 -1.13 -14.99
C PRO A 615 14.83 -1.08 -14.78
N SER A 616 15.40 -2.13 -14.19
CA SER A 616 16.85 -2.27 -14.02
C SER A 616 17.60 -2.27 -15.36
N GLU A 617 16.99 -2.77 -16.43
CA GLU A 617 17.58 -2.90 -17.77
C GLU A 617 17.33 -1.68 -18.67
N LEU A 618 17.95 -0.56 -18.35
CA LEU A 618 17.78 0.68 -19.12
C LEU A 618 18.68 0.73 -20.35
N ILE A 619 19.92 0.26 -20.22
CA ILE A 619 20.93 0.43 -21.28
C ILE A 619 20.64 -0.52 -22.46
N PRO A 620 20.62 0.00 -23.71
CA PRO A 620 20.41 -0.81 -24.92
C PRO A 620 21.45 -1.93 -25.12
N ASP A 621 21.03 -3.05 -25.71
CA ASP A 621 21.88 -4.26 -25.92
C ASP A 621 23.12 -3.98 -26.74
N GLY A 622 22.97 -3.13 -27.75
CA GLY A 622 24.05 -2.74 -28.66
C GLY A 622 25.18 -2.01 -27.95
N LEU A 623 24.87 -1.22 -26.91
CA LEU A 623 25.85 -0.45 -26.16
C LEU A 623 26.62 -1.30 -25.14
N VAL A 624 25.97 -2.24 -24.47
CA VAL A 624 26.62 -3.11 -23.45
C VAL A 624 27.71 -3.99 -24.06
N LYS A 625 27.61 -4.34 -25.35
CA LYS A 625 28.60 -5.16 -26.05
C LYS A 625 29.87 -4.39 -26.46
N ARG A 626 29.79 -3.06 -26.57
CA ARG A 626 30.89 -2.20 -27.06
C ARG A 626 31.51 -1.32 -25.98
N ALA A 627 30.75 -0.97 -24.94
CA ALA A 627 31.16 0.03 -23.95
C ALA A 627 31.22 -0.49 -22.51
N GLY A 628 31.91 0.25 -21.64
CA GLY A 628 32.24 -0.10 -20.25
C GLY A 628 31.07 -0.14 -19.25
N PHE A 629 29.86 -0.39 -19.72
CA PHE A 629 28.64 -0.45 -18.91
C PHE A 629 28.55 -1.76 -18.11
N THR A 630 27.85 -1.71 -16.97
CA THR A 630 27.64 -2.89 -16.12
C THR A 630 26.83 -3.95 -16.87
N LYS A 631 27.08 -5.25 -16.59
CA LYS A 631 26.24 -6.34 -17.10
C LYS A 631 24.78 -6.21 -16.65
N ASP A 632 24.56 -5.49 -15.55
CA ASP A 632 23.25 -5.24 -14.97
C ASP A 632 22.49 -4.12 -15.72
N ARG A 633 23.14 -3.41 -16.67
CA ARG A 633 22.51 -2.46 -17.62
C ARG A 633 21.78 -1.29 -16.96
N THR A 634 22.24 -0.95 -15.76
CA THR A 634 21.64 0.08 -14.91
C THR A 634 22.12 1.48 -15.29
N LEU A 635 21.22 2.45 -15.21
CA LEU A 635 21.55 3.86 -15.42
C LEU A 635 22.22 4.44 -14.16
N ASN A 636 23.53 4.26 -14.02
CA ASN A 636 24.30 4.75 -12.87
C ASN A 636 24.78 6.21 -13.04
N ILE A 637 23.93 7.07 -13.60
CA ILE A 637 24.19 8.50 -13.67
C ILE A 637 24.15 9.10 -12.26
N PRO A 638 25.07 10.00 -11.85
CA PRO A 638 24.97 10.66 -10.56
C PRO A 638 23.63 11.41 -10.39
N ASP A 639 22.99 11.27 -9.23
CA ASP A 639 21.69 11.88 -8.93
C ASP A 639 21.73 13.40 -9.10
N GLU A 640 22.86 14.04 -8.74
CA GLU A 640 23.08 15.48 -8.87
C GLU A 640 22.87 16.00 -10.30
N ARG A 641 23.20 15.21 -11.33
CA ARG A 641 23.05 15.62 -12.76
C ARG A 641 21.61 15.56 -13.25
N ILE A 642 20.76 14.78 -12.59
CA ILE A 642 19.38 14.55 -12.99
C ILE A 642 18.38 14.98 -11.93
N LYS A 643 18.83 15.71 -10.89
CA LYS A 643 18.04 16.09 -9.72
C LYS A 643 16.70 16.73 -10.10
N ASP A 644 16.73 17.68 -11.04
CA ASP A 644 15.53 18.41 -11.47
C ASP A 644 14.48 17.52 -12.17
N TYR A 645 14.91 16.35 -12.66
CA TYR A 645 14.07 15.34 -13.30
C TYR A 645 13.64 14.23 -12.34
N LEU A 646 14.11 14.25 -11.09
CA LEU A 646 13.74 13.30 -10.05
C LEU A 646 12.67 13.91 -9.13
N GLU A 647 11.79 13.05 -8.64
CA GLU A 647 10.85 13.37 -7.58
C GLU A 647 11.57 13.39 -6.23
N SER A 648 11.33 14.48 -5.50
CA SER A 648 11.93 14.76 -4.20
C SER A 648 10.88 14.79 -3.09
N ASP A 649 9.59 14.88 -3.41
CA ASP A 649 8.54 14.81 -2.38
C ASP A 649 8.59 13.46 -1.64
N VAL A 650 9.13 13.47 -0.42
CA VAL A 650 9.41 12.25 0.35
C VAL A 650 8.16 11.42 0.57
N ASN A 651 7.00 12.05 0.75
CA ASN A 651 5.72 11.35 0.95
C ASN A 651 5.35 10.53 -0.29
N TYR A 652 5.49 11.13 -1.48
CA TYR A 652 5.17 10.46 -2.72
C TYR A 652 6.19 9.37 -3.05
N VAL A 653 7.49 9.65 -2.88
CA VAL A 653 8.55 8.69 -3.21
C VAL A 653 8.46 7.46 -2.30
N MET A 654 8.31 7.66 -1.00
CA MET A 654 8.25 6.57 -0.02
C MET A 654 6.96 5.75 -0.16
N GLU A 655 5.79 6.39 -0.39
CA GLU A 655 4.55 5.67 -0.65
C GLU A 655 4.68 4.72 -1.85
N ASN A 656 5.25 5.19 -2.97
CA ASN A 656 5.41 4.37 -4.17
C ASN A 656 6.49 3.29 -4.01
N TYR A 657 7.61 3.61 -3.36
CA TYR A 657 8.67 2.64 -3.04
C TYR A 657 8.13 1.48 -2.20
N ILE A 658 7.42 1.79 -1.10
CA ILE A 658 6.86 0.76 -0.21
C ILE A 658 5.80 -0.08 -0.94
N ARG A 659 4.93 0.56 -1.74
CA ARG A 659 3.91 -0.16 -2.55
C ARG A 659 4.51 -1.14 -3.55
N GLN A 660 5.73 -0.88 -4.04
CA GLN A 660 6.42 -1.77 -4.97
C GLN A 660 7.16 -2.89 -4.24
N VAL A 661 7.92 -2.55 -3.20
CA VAL A 661 8.82 -3.49 -2.52
C VAL A 661 8.06 -4.45 -1.60
N ALA A 662 6.98 -4.00 -0.95
CA ALA A 662 6.22 -4.84 -0.02
C ALA A 662 5.65 -6.11 -0.68
N PRO A 663 4.97 -6.06 -1.85
CA PRO A 663 4.56 -7.26 -2.59
C PRO A 663 5.72 -8.20 -2.93
N GLU A 664 6.86 -7.66 -3.39
CA GLU A 664 8.01 -8.45 -3.81
C GLU A 664 8.64 -9.21 -2.62
N ILE A 665 8.82 -8.51 -1.50
CA ILE A 665 9.29 -9.10 -0.23
C ILE A 665 8.34 -10.21 0.21
N GLU A 666 7.03 -9.93 0.33
CA GLU A 666 6.11 -10.89 0.93
C GLU A 666 5.81 -12.09 0.02
N LEU A 667 5.77 -11.90 -1.31
CA LEU A 667 5.67 -13.01 -2.26
C LEU A 667 6.92 -13.89 -2.21
N THR A 668 8.11 -13.30 -2.19
CA THR A 668 9.37 -14.04 -2.12
C THR A 668 9.52 -14.75 -0.78
N ALA A 669 9.17 -14.10 0.34
CA ALA A 669 9.18 -14.71 1.66
C ALA A 669 8.22 -15.91 1.76
N LYS A 670 7.04 -15.83 1.13
CA LYS A 670 6.05 -16.91 1.20
C LYS A 670 6.31 -18.04 0.21
N PHE A 671 6.71 -17.71 -1.01
CA PHE A 671 6.75 -18.65 -2.14
C PHE A 671 8.16 -18.93 -2.67
N GLY A 672 9.17 -18.25 -2.13
CA GLY A 672 10.58 -18.34 -2.53
C GLY A 672 10.96 -17.47 -3.73
N ARG A 673 9.98 -17.09 -4.56
CA ARG A 673 10.17 -16.23 -5.75
C ARG A 673 8.92 -15.41 -6.02
N VAL A 674 9.11 -14.18 -6.48
CA VAL A 674 8.01 -13.26 -6.84
C VAL A 674 7.13 -13.81 -7.98
N ASP A 675 7.70 -14.60 -8.90
CA ASP A 675 6.98 -15.18 -10.04
C ASP A 675 6.14 -16.41 -9.69
N MET A 676 6.29 -16.97 -8.48
CA MET A 676 5.56 -18.16 -8.03
C MET A 676 5.69 -19.38 -8.97
N ASP A 677 6.82 -19.51 -9.70
CA ASP A 677 7.00 -20.56 -10.71
C ASP A 677 6.85 -21.98 -10.12
N ASN A 678 7.37 -22.19 -8.90
CA ASN A 678 7.23 -23.46 -8.18
C ASN A 678 5.77 -23.81 -7.89
N GLN A 679 4.97 -22.83 -7.48
CA GLN A 679 3.55 -23.00 -7.17
C GLN A 679 2.74 -23.27 -8.43
N ILE A 680 3.04 -22.58 -9.53
CA ILE A 680 2.44 -22.80 -10.85
C ILE A 680 2.72 -24.23 -11.34
N LYS A 681 3.96 -24.70 -11.19
CA LYS A 681 4.36 -26.07 -11.53
C LYS A 681 3.65 -27.11 -10.67
N ALA A 682 3.56 -26.88 -9.36
CA ALA A 682 2.86 -27.79 -8.44
C ALA A 682 1.37 -27.95 -8.78
N ILE A 683 0.68 -26.86 -9.09
CA ILE A 683 -0.71 -26.91 -9.57
C ILE A 683 -0.80 -27.70 -10.88
N THR A 684 0.11 -27.40 -11.82
CA THR A 684 0.11 -28.06 -13.14
C THR A 684 0.30 -29.57 -13.00
N GLU A 685 1.21 -30.00 -12.12
CA GLU A 685 1.47 -31.42 -11.86
C GLU A 685 0.27 -32.13 -11.22
N GLU A 686 -0.36 -31.53 -10.20
CA GLU A 686 -1.58 -32.10 -9.60
C GLU A 686 -2.71 -32.22 -10.64
N TYR A 687 -2.87 -31.22 -11.52
CA TYR A 687 -3.85 -31.32 -12.60
C TYR A 687 -3.52 -32.42 -13.60
N ASN A 688 -2.25 -32.61 -13.94
CA ASN A 688 -1.85 -33.69 -14.84
C ASN A 688 -2.22 -35.06 -14.27
N GLN A 689 -2.08 -35.24 -12.95
CA GLN A 689 -2.53 -36.44 -12.24
C GLN A 689 -4.06 -36.59 -12.30
N LEU A 690 -4.81 -35.54 -11.95
CA LEU A 690 -6.28 -35.55 -12.03
C LEU A 690 -6.79 -35.87 -13.46
N ILE A 691 -6.13 -35.34 -14.50
CA ILE A 691 -6.46 -35.59 -15.90
C ILE A 691 -6.12 -37.04 -16.29
N ALA A 692 -5.01 -37.59 -15.79
CA ALA A 692 -4.63 -38.97 -16.03
C ALA A 692 -5.64 -39.95 -15.39
N ASP A 693 -6.11 -39.64 -14.19
CA ASP A 693 -7.09 -40.44 -13.44
C ASP A 693 -8.53 -40.33 -14.01
N ALA A 694 -8.82 -39.27 -14.76
CA ALA A 694 -10.13 -39.05 -15.35
C ALA A 694 -10.48 -40.12 -16.40
N THR A 695 -11.66 -40.71 -16.24
CA THR A 695 -12.12 -41.88 -17.00
C THR A 695 -12.73 -41.51 -18.34
N THR A 696 -13.22 -40.27 -18.49
CA THR A 696 -13.93 -39.82 -19.70
C THR A 696 -13.22 -38.67 -20.41
N PRO A 697 -13.24 -38.60 -21.77
CA PRO A 697 -12.67 -37.46 -22.51
C PRO A 697 -13.29 -36.11 -22.12
N LYS A 698 -14.58 -36.10 -21.78
CA LYS A 698 -15.30 -34.90 -21.33
C LYS A 698 -14.79 -34.39 -19.98
N GLU A 699 -14.49 -35.30 -19.06
CA GLU A 699 -13.90 -34.96 -17.76
C GLU A 699 -12.48 -34.44 -17.91
N ARG A 700 -11.65 -35.08 -18.75
CA ARG A 700 -10.29 -34.59 -19.08
C ARG A 700 -10.32 -33.17 -19.63
N SER A 701 -11.16 -32.90 -20.64
CA SER A 701 -11.31 -31.56 -21.22
C SER A 701 -11.81 -30.53 -20.20
N ARG A 702 -12.71 -30.92 -19.29
CA ARG A 702 -13.15 -30.03 -18.19
C ARG A 702 -12.01 -29.72 -17.23
N LEU A 703 -11.19 -30.71 -16.86
CA LEU A 703 -10.04 -30.53 -15.98
C LEU A 703 -8.93 -29.68 -16.64
N GLU A 704 -8.68 -29.86 -17.94
CA GLU A 704 -7.76 -29.00 -18.71
C GLU A 704 -8.23 -27.54 -18.72
N ALA A 705 -9.50 -27.31 -19.09
CA ALA A 705 -10.07 -25.97 -19.06
C ALA A 705 -10.04 -25.36 -17.65
N ARG A 706 -10.19 -26.19 -16.61
CA ARG A 706 -10.11 -25.77 -15.22
C ARG A 706 -8.69 -25.43 -14.80
N ARG A 707 -7.68 -26.22 -15.18
CA ARG A 707 -6.26 -25.94 -14.98
C ARG A 707 -5.90 -24.58 -15.54
N GLU A 708 -6.25 -24.32 -16.81
CA GLU A 708 -5.95 -23.04 -17.46
C GLU A 708 -6.65 -21.87 -16.76
N ALA A 709 -7.90 -22.06 -16.31
CA ALA A 709 -8.63 -21.04 -15.57
C ALA A 709 -7.99 -20.73 -14.21
N ASP A 710 -7.57 -21.74 -13.45
CA ASP A 710 -6.95 -21.57 -12.13
C ASP A 710 -5.56 -20.96 -12.23
N LEU A 711 -4.75 -21.39 -13.21
CA LEU A 711 -3.44 -20.77 -13.47
C LEU A 711 -3.58 -19.31 -13.91
N ARG A 712 -4.55 -18.99 -14.77
CA ARG A 712 -4.84 -17.61 -15.16
C ARG A 712 -5.26 -16.77 -13.96
N ASP A 713 -6.16 -17.27 -13.12
CA ASP A 713 -6.69 -16.53 -11.98
C ASP A 713 -5.61 -16.31 -10.90
N ILE A 714 -4.77 -17.30 -10.60
CA ILE A 714 -3.65 -17.16 -9.64
C ILE A 714 -2.61 -16.17 -10.15
N ARG A 715 -2.20 -16.27 -11.42
CA ARG A 715 -1.29 -15.28 -12.04
C ARG A 715 -1.89 -13.88 -12.00
N ALA A 716 -3.17 -13.74 -12.32
CA ALA A 716 -3.85 -12.45 -12.29
C ALA A 716 -3.93 -11.86 -10.87
N MET A 717 -4.18 -12.68 -9.84
CA MET A 717 -4.18 -12.21 -8.45
C MET A 717 -2.77 -11.77 -8.00
N ARG A 718 -1.73 -12.55 -8.34
CA ARG A 718 -0.32 -12.17 -8.13
C ARG A 718 0.01 -10.84 -8.81
N ASP A 719 -0.33 -10.71 -10.09
CA ASP A 719 -0.02 -9.52 -10.90
C ASP A 719 -0.83 -8.29 -10.44
N ARG A 720 -2.03 -8.48 -9.89
CA ARG A 720 -2.80 -7.40 -9.24
C ARG A 720 -2.13 -6.91 -7.97
N LEU A 721 -1.57 -7.82 -7.17
CA LEU A 721 -0.81 -7.47 -5.98
C LEU A 721 0.47 -6.69 -6.33
N LEU A 722 1.13 -7.06 -7.43
CA LEU A 722 2.30 -6.37 -7.98
C LEU A 722 1.96 -5.06 -8.72
N GLY A 723 0.67 -4.75 -8.93
CA GLY A 723 0.22 -3.58 -9.70
C GLY A 723 0.50 -3.66 -11.21
N THR A 724 0.86 -4.82 -11.75
CA THR A 724 1.18 -5.03 -13.17
C THR A 724 0.00 -5.55 -13.99
N TYR A 725 -1.02 -6.11 -13.34
CA TYR A 725 -2.20 -6.65 -14.03
C TYR A 725 -3.05 -5.55 -14.67
N GLY A 726 -3.36 -5.71 -15.96
CA GLY A 726 -4.18 -4.73 -16.70
C GLY A 726 -3.47 -3.41 -16.96
N ALA A 727 -2.14 -3.35 -16.79
CA ALA A 727 -1.34 -2.20 -17.16
C ALA A 727 -1.51 -1.85 -18.66
N PRO A 728 -1.75 -0.57 -19.00
CA PRO A 728 -1.91 -0.17 -20.39
C PRO A 728 -0.59 -0.29 -21.14
N LYS A 729 -0.64 -0.75 -22.40
CA LYS A 729 0.54 -0.83 -23.28
C LYS A 729 1.22 0.52 -23.49
N ASP A 730 0.42 1.58 -23.59
CA ASP A 730 0.87 2.96 -23.62
C ASP A 730 0.11 3.77 -22.55
N PRO A 731 0.70 3.96 -21.36
CA PRO A 731 0.09 4.77 -20.31
C PRO A 731 0.05 6.27 -20.62
N SER A 732 0.74 6.74 -21.67
CA SER A 732 0.79 8.13 -22.13
C SER A 732 -0.33 8.50 -23.10
N SER A 733 -1.00 7.49 -23.66
CA SER A 733 -2.09 7.67 -24.62
C SER A 733 -3.15 8.63 -24.09
N PHE A 734 -3.64 9.51 -24.97
CA PHE A 734 -4.68 10.47 -24.65
C PHE A 734 -5.91 9.79 -24.03
N PHE A 735 -6.37 8.67 -24.58
CA PHE A 735 -7.56 7.97 -24.09
C PHE A 735 -7.39 7.41 -22.68
N VAL A 736 -6.21 6.87 -22.37
CA VAL A 736 -5.89 6.33 -21.04
C VAL A 736 -5.83 7.47 -20.01
N ARG A 737 -5.16 8.58 -20.35
CA ARG A 737 -5.10 9.78 -19.47
C ARG A 737 -6.48 10.42 -19.27
N ALA A 738 -7.23 10.62 -20.34
CA ALA A 738 -8.59 11.16 -20.27
C ALA A 738 -9.51 10.28 -19.42
N GLY A 739 -9.41 8.96 -19.56
CA GLY A 739 -10.14 8.00 -18.72
C GLY A 739 -9.78 8.11 -17.23
N ARG A 740 -8.50 8.30 -16.87
CA ARG A 740 -8.07 8.55 -15.48
C ARG A 740 -8.63 9.87 -14.94
N VAL A 741 -8.46 10.97 -15.67
CA VAL A 741 -8.96 12.29 -15.29
C VAL A 741 -10.48 12.26 -15.08
N ALA A 742 -11.22 11.65 -16.01
CA ALA A 742 -12.67 11.49 -15.88
C ALA A 742 -13.06 10.72 -14.61
N ARG A 743 -12.32 9.67 -14.24
CA ARG A 743 -12.56 8.93 -13.00
C ARG A 743 -12.34 9.78 -11.74
N HIS A 744 -11.28 10.60 -11.71
CA HIS A 744 -11.07 11.57 -10.62
C HIS A 744 -12.19 12.61 -10.54
N VAL A 745 -12.60 13.17 -11.67
CA VAL A 745 -13.71 14.14 -11.74
C VAL A 745 -15.03 13.49 -11.29
N ASN A 746 -15.30 12.26 -11.74
CA ASN A 746 -16.47 11.50 -11.29
C ASN A 746 -16.47 11.27 -9.78
N PHE A 747 -15.30 10.99 -9.18
CA PHE A 747 -15.17 10.84 -7.75
C PHE A 747 -15.54 12.14 -7.02
N LEU A 748 -14.92 13.26 -7.41
CA LEU A 748 -15.16 14.58 -6.80
C LEU A 748 -16.61 15.09 -7.01
N ARG A 749 -17.23 14.77 -8.15
CA ARG A 749 -18.58 15.23 -8.47
C ARG A 749 -19.67 14.34 -7.85
N LEU A 750 -19.47 13.01 -7.77
CA LEU A 750 -20.54 12.06 -7.38
C LEU A 750 -20.46 11.58 -5.93
N LEU A 751 -19.28 11.44 -5.33
CA LEU A 751 -19.12 10.77 -4.03
C LEU A 751 -19.15 11.71 -2.81
N GLY A 752 -19.65 12.94 -2.96
CA GLY A 752 -19.71 13.91 -1.86
C GLY A 752 -20.57 13.47 -0.65
N GLY A 753 -21.55 12.59 -0.88
CA GLY A 753 -22.40 12.04 0.18
C GLY A 753 -22.08 10.60 0.57
N MET A 754 -20.87 10.11 0.30
CA MET A 754 -20.52 8.68 0.50
C MET A 754 -20.58 8.22 1.97
N THR A 755 -20.30 9.10 2.93
CA THR A 755 -20.32 8.77 4.37
C THR A 755 -21.73 8.42 4.82
N ILE A 756 -22.74 9.20 4.40
CA ILE A 756 -24.15 8.89 4.66
C ILE A 756 -24.51 7.53 4.06
N SER A 757 -24.06 7.24 2.84
CA SER A 757 -24.32 5.94 2.20
C SER A 757 -23.65 4.76 2.91
N SER A 758 -22.66 5.01 3.77
CA SER A 758 -21.93 3.98 4.52
C SER A 758 -22.41 3.76 5.94
N LEU A 759 -23.43 4.50 6.41
CA LEU A 759 -24.05 4.27 7.72
C LEU A 759 -24.50 2.82 7.96
N PRO A 760 -25.02 2.07 6.96
CA PRO A 760 -25.35 0.66 7.16
C PRO A 760 -24.15 -0.20 7.60
N ASP A 761 -22.92 0.18 7.24
CA ASP A 761 -21.71 -0.54 7.64
C ASP A 761 -21.54 -0.61 9.18
N MET A 762 -22.22 0.24 9.96
CA MET A 762 -22.23 0.18 11.42
C MET A 762 -22.82 -1.12 11.99
N ALA A 763 -23.66 -1.80 11.21
CA ALA A 763 -24.16 -3.11 11.59
C ALA A 763 -23.09 -4.20 11.50
N ARG A 764 -21.98 -3.98 10.77
CA ARG A 764 -20.96 -5.00 10.46
C ARG A 764 -20.23 -5.53 11.71
N PRO A 765 -19.76 -4.70 12.66
CA PRO A 765 -19.13 -5.22 13.87
C PRO A 765 -20.09 -6.07 14.71
N ILE A 766 -21.38 -5.69 14.78
CA ILE A 766 -22.42 -6.49 15.43
C ILE A 766 -22.62 -7.81 14.68
N MET A 767 -22.66 -7.76 13.36
CA MET A 767 -22.85 -8.92 12.50
C MET A 767 -21.74 -9.96 12.65
N GLN A 768 -20.49 -9.49 12.74
CA GLN A 768 -19.30 -10.34 12.84
C GLN A 768 -19.06 -10.83 14.27
N HIS A 769 -19.20 -9.94 15.25
CA HIS A 769 -18.76 -10.17 16.63
C HIS A 769 -19.90 -10.41 17.62
N GLY A 770 -21.15 -10.17 17.24
CA GLY A 770 -22.31 -10.21 18.12
C GLY A 770 -22.52 -8.91 18.90
N LEU A 771 -23.78 -8.61 19.22
CA LEU A 771 -24.20 -7.33 19.80
C LEU A 771 -23.46 -6.97 21.10
N ARG A 772 -23.42 -7.88 22.08
CA ARG A 772 -22.77 -7.64 23.38
C ARG A 772 -21.27 -7.35 23.25
N SER A 773 -20.59 -8.09 22.37
CA SER A 773 -19.16 -7.90 22.15
C SER A 773 -18.83 -6.60 21.44
N ALA A 774 -19.76 -6.07 20.64
CA ALA A 774 -19.59 -4.83 19.89
C ALA A 774 -19.91 -3.60 20.75
N LEU A 775 -20.96 -3.64 21.57
CA LEU A 775 -21.41 -2.48 22.34
C LEU A 775 -20.53 -2.13 23.54
N LYS A 776 -19.96 -3.11 24.26
CA LYS A 776 -19.11 -2.82 25.44
C LYS A 776 -17.87 -1.98 25.08
N PRO A 777 -17.05 -2.35 24.07
CA PRO A 777 -15.97 -1.51 23.61
C PRO A 777 -16.44 -0.16 23.10
N LEU A 778 -17.54 -0.10 22.35
CA LEU A 778 -18.08 1.18 21.84
C LEU A 778 -18.42 2.14 22.99
N GLY A 779 -19.09 1.66 24.06
CA GLY A 779 -19.39 2.47 25.22
C GLY A 779 -18.13 3.02 25.90
N LYS A 780 -17.10 2.17 26.07
CA LYS A 780 -15.81 2.61 26.63
C LYS A 780 -15.09 3.62 25.74
N MET A 781 -15.13 3.42 24.43
CA MET A 781 -14.58 4.35 23.45
C MET A 781 -15.18 5.76 23.57
N LEU A 782 -16.44 5.87 23.99
CA LEU A 782 -17.14 7.14 24.18
C LEU A 782 -16.89 7.78 25.55
N THR A 783 -16.63 6.97 26.58
CA THR A 783 -16.54 7.47 27.95
C THR A 783 -15.10 7.66 28.45
N ASP A 784 -14.10 7.07 27.78
CA ASP A 784 -12.71 7.02 28.25
C ASP A 784 -11.70 7.38 27.14
N ILE A 785 -11.38 8.67 27.06
CA ILE A 785 -10.46 9.25 26.06
C ILE A 785 -9.02 8.77 26.27
N GLY A 786 -8.62 8.55 27.53
CA GLY A 786 -7.26 8.08 27.88
C GLY A 786 -7.02 6.68 27.35
N ALA A 787 -7.94 5.76 27.65
CA ALA A 787 -7.89 4.39 27.17
C ALA A 787 -7.95 4.31 25.64
N MET A 788 -8.75 5.18 25.01
CA MET A 788 -8.80 5.30 23.54
C MET A 788 -7.45 5.65 22.94
N ARG A 789 -6.73 6.61 23.51
CA ARG A 789 -5.42 7.05 22.97
C ARG A 789 -4.42 5.90 22.94
N ILE A 790 -4.38 5.09 24.01
CA ILE A 790 -3.52 3.91 24.11
C ILE A 790 -3.92 2.85 23.08
N ALA A 791 -5.20 2.49 23.03
CA ALA A 791 -5.70 1.50 22.08
C ALA A 791 -5.47 1.93 20.61
N LYS A 792 -5.65 3.22 20.32
CA LYS A 792 -5.39 3.79 18.98
C LYS A 792 -3.91 3.69 18.61
N ALA A 793 -2.99 3.95 19.53
CA ALA A 793 -1.56 3.81 19.28
C ALA A 793 -1.18 2.34 18.98
N ASP A 794 -1.67 1.39 19.77
CA ASP A 794 -1.41 -0.05 19.55
C ASP A 794 -2.00 -0.54 18.22
N LEU A 795 -3.23 -0.13 17.87
CA LEU A 795 -3.87 -0.50 16.60
C LEU A 795 -3.16 0.10 15.37
N ARG A 796 -2.62 1.32 15.46
CA ARG A 796 -1.85 1.94 14.39
C ARG A 796 -0.59 1.14 14.05
N GLU A 797 0.06 0.56 15.04
CA GLU A 797 1.19 -0.36 14.83
C GLU A 797 0.80 -1.60 13.99
N MET A 798 -0.47 -2.01 14.04
CA MET A 798 -1.00 -3.15 13.27
C MET A 798 -1.56 -2.75 11.89
N GLY A 799 -1.44 -1.48 11.48
CA GLY A 799 -1.97 -1.00 10.19
C GLY A 799 -3.46 -0.60 10.23
N ILE A 800 -4.00 -0.33 11.42
CA ILE A 800 -5.43 -0.02 11.62
C ILE A 800 -5.59 1.47 11.98
N GLY A 801 -6.59 2.13 11.40
CA GLY A 801 -6.89 3.53 11.70
C GLY A 801 -5.93 4.54 11.05
N LEU A 802 -5.53 4.27 9.80
CA LEU A 802 -4.56 5.06 9.02
C LEU A 802 -5.20 5.90 7.89
N GLU A 803 -6.52 5.85 7.72
CA GLU A 803 -7.24 6.37 6.55
C GLU A 803 -7.29 7.89 6.49
N TYR A 804 -7.34 8.58 7.63
CA TYR A 804 -7.30 10.05 7.66
C TYR A 804 -6.06 10.61 6.94
N VAL A 805 -4.93 9.89 7.04
CA VAL A 805 -3.65 10.24 6.42
C VAL A 805 -3.52 9.64 5.02
N LEU A 806 -3.72 8.32 4.89
CA LEU A 806 -3.42 7.58 3.66
C LEU A 806 -4.56 7.60 2.63
N SER A 807 -5.81 7.72 3.11
CA SER A 807 -7.04 7.64 2.31
C SER A 807 -7.09 6.40 1.42
N SER A 808 -6.48 5.28 1.86
CA SER A 808 -6.20 4.12 1.03
C SER A 808 -7.48 3.41 0.59
N ARG A 809 -8.48 3.28 1.47
CA ARG A 809 -9.78 2.68 1.15
C ARG A 809 -10.58 3.52 0.16
N SER A 810 -10.65 4.84 0.36
CA SER A 810 -11.36 5.74 -0.55
C SER A 810 -10.76 5.70 -1.96
N LYS A 811 -9.43 5.65 -2.07
CA LYS A 811 -8.74 5.47 -3.36
C LYS A 811 -9.05 4.12 -4.02
N VAL A 812 -9.15 3.02 -3.26
CA VAL A 812 -9.57 1.70 -3.78
C VAL A 812 -11.02 1.73 -4.31
N ILE A 813 -11.96 2.27 -3.53
CA ILE A 813 -13.40 2.29 -3.88
C ILE A 813 -13.64 3.14 -5.14
N ALA A 814 -12.88 4.23 -5.29
CA ALA A 814 -12.99 5.12 -6.44
C ALA A 814 -12.18 4.66 -7.67
N ASP A 815 -11.50 3.52 -7.58
CA ASP A 815 -10.57 2.98 -8.58
C ASP A 815 -9.38 3.92 -8.89
N LEU A 816 -9.00 4.79 -7.95
CA LEU A 816 -7.97 5.82 -8.14
C LEU A 816 -6.54 5.36 -7.81
N ASN A 817 -6.37 4.10 -7.38
CA ASN A 817 -5.06 3.49 -7.19
C ASN A 817 -4.44 3.11 -8.54
N ASP A 818 -3.96 4.12 -9.28
CA ASP A 818 -3.25 3.90 -10.54
C ASP A 818 -1.76 4.26 -10.36
N PRO A 819 -0.85 3.27 -10.43
CA PRO A 819 0.59 3.53 -10.33
C PRO A 819 1.07 4.44 -11.47
N TYR A 820 0.36 4.56 -12.58
CA TYR A 820 0.73 5.40 -13.71
C TYR A 820 0.14 6.82 -13.65
N SER A 821 -0.49 7.20 -12.52
CA SER A 821 -1.02 8.55 -12.29
C SER A 821 0.10 9.54 -11.97
N ARG A 822 -0.14 10.85 -12.20
CA ARG A 822 0.75 11.99 -11.91
C ARG A 822 1.71 12.39 -13.06
N ARG A 823 1.24 12.33 -14.31
CA ARG A 823 2.02 12.74 -15.51
C ARG A 823 1.93 14.22 -15.86
N SER A 824 1.06 14.99 -15.20
CA SER A 824 0.89 16.43 -15.46
C SER A 824 0.53 17.20 -14.20
N TYR A 825 0.68 18.53 -14.23
CA TYR A 825 0.25 19.43 -13.14
C TYR A 825 -1.24 19.29 -12.81
N LEU A 826 -2.10 19.13 -13.81
CA LEU A 826 -3.54 18.93 -13.61
C LEU A 826 -3.83 17.60 -12.91
N GLU A 827 -3.18 16.51 -13.35
CA GLU A 827 -3.31 15.21 -12.68
C GLU A 827 -2.81 15.25 -11.23
N ARG A 828 -1.71 15.98 -10.96
CA ARG A 828 -1.21 16.24 -9.59
C ARG A 828 -2.27 16.92 -8.72
N GLY A 829 -2.86 18.01 -9.21
CA GLY A 829 -3.90 18.75 -8.48
C GLY A 829 -5.16 17.93 -8.23
N LEU A 830 -5.60 17.14 -9.21
CA LEU A 830 -6.76 16.24 -9.07
C LEU A 830 -6.49 15.11 -8.07
N GLN A 831 -5.28 14.55 -8.05
CA GLN A 831 -4.90 13.50 -7.11
C GLN A 831 -4.87 14.05 -5.67
N TRP A 832 -4.26 15.23 -5.46
CA TRP A 832 -4.28 15.92 -4.17
C TRP A 832 -5.71 16.21 -3.71
N SER A 833 -6.53 16.77 -4.61
CA SER A 833 -7.94 17.07 -4.32
C SER A 833 -8.72 15.81 -3.97
N SER A 834 -8.48 14.70 -4.68
CA SER A 834 -9.14 13.41 -4.40
C SER A 834 -8.72 12.85 -3.04
N GLN A 835 -7.46 12.99 -2.64
CA GLN A 835 -7.00 12.57 -1.31
C GLN A 835 -7.68 13.38 -0.20
N LYS A 836 -7.78 14.70 -0.38
CA LYS A 836 -8.47 15.58 0.59
C LYS A 836 -9.98 15.41 0.58
N PHE A 837 -10.57 15.05 -0.57
CA PHE A 837 -12.01 14.85 -0.70
C PHE A 837 -12.53 13.78 0.25
N GLY A 838 -11.80 12.67 0.45
CA GLY A 838 -12.17 11.65 1.44
C GLY A 838 -12.25 12.18 2.88
N ASN A 839 -11.46 13.20 3.21
CA ASN A 839 -11.53 13.90 4.50
C ASN A 839 -12.69 14.92 4.53
N LEU A 840 -12.93 15.63 3.43
CA LEU A 840 -14.03 16.60 3.29
C LEU A 840 -15.41 15.94 3.32
N THR A 841 -15.52 14.70 2.83
CA THR A 841 -16.74 13.90 2.95
C THR A 841 -16.89 13.29 4.34
N LEU A 842 -15.89 13.41 5.23
CA LEU A 842 -15.75 12.70 6.51
C LEU A 842 -15.59 11.17 6.40
N MET A 843 -15.35 10.65 5.20
CA MET A 843 -15.34 9.21 4.96
C MET A 843 -14.13 8.53 5.59
N ASN A 844 -12.97 9.18 5.50
CA ASN A 844 -11.74 8.63 6.04
C ASN A 844 -11.80 8.54 7.57
N GLN A 845 -12.38 9.54 8.23
CA GLN A 845 -12.57 9.58 9.68
C GLN A 845 -13.63 8.59 10.15
N TYR A 846 -14.73 8.46 9.40
CA TYR A 846 -15.72 7.41 9.63
C TYR A 846 -15.08 6.01 9.48
N THR A 847 -14.29 5.80 8.44
CA THR A 847 -13.59 4.51 8.22
C THR A 847 -12.61 4.22 9.34
N ASP A 848 -11.82 5.21 9.77
CA ASP A 848 -10.87 5.06 10.89
C ASP A 848 -11.59 4.70 12.18
N THR A 849 -12.69 5.39 12.50
CA THR A 849 -13.53 5.08 13.67
C THR A 849 -14.04 3.65 13.62
N MET A 850 -14.61 3.24 12.49
CA MET A 850 -15.12 1.87 12.30
C MET A 850 -14.02 0.82 12.40
N LYS A 851 -12.84 1.10 11.84
CA LYS A 851 -11.67 0.21 11.90
C LYS A 851 -11.11 0.11 13.32
N MET A 852 -11.02 1.22 14.05
CA MET A 852 -10.60 1.24 15.45
C MET A 852 -11.59 0.46 16.32
N TRP A 853 -12.90 0.69 16.15
CA TRP A 853 -13.94 -0.03 16.88
C TRP A 853 -13.83 -1.55 16.66
N SER A 854 -13.72 -1.98 15.40
CA SER A 854 -13.51 -3.40 15.07
C SER A 854 -12.18 -3.93 15.62
N GLY A 855 -11.10 -3.14 15.53
CA GLY A 855 -9.77 -3.52 15.98
C GLY A 855 -9.74 -3.79 17.47
N VAL A 856 -10.30 -2.89 18.28
CA VAL A 856 -10.43 -3.05 19.73
C VAL A 856 -11.20 -4.32 20.08
N ILE A 857 -12.34 -4.58 19.40
CA ILE A 857 -13.14 -5.78 19.63
C ILE A 857 -12.31 -7.04 19.39
N THR A 858 -11.66 -7.11 18.22
CA THR A 858 -10.95 -8.31 17.76
C THR A 858 -9.70 -8.57 18.58
N GLN A 859 -8.88 -7.54 18.80
CA GLN A 859 -7.72 -7.60 19.69
C GLN A 859 -8.12 -8.11 21.07
N SER A 860 -9.13 -7.50 21.69
CA SER A 860 -9.60 -7.92 23.00
C SER A 860 -10.12 -9.37 23.01
N LYS A 861 -10.80 -9.81 21.95
CA LYS A 861 -11.28 -11.20 21.85
C LYS A 861 -10.15 -12.20 21.77
N VAL A 862 -9.14 -11.94 20.95
CA VAL A 862 -7.97 -12.82 20.81
C VAL A 862 -7.20 -12.90 22.13
N LEU A 863 -6.95 -11.75 22.76
CA LEU A 863 -6.21 -11.68 24.03
C LEU A 863 -7.00 -12.34 25.19
N ARG A 864 -8.32 -12.14 25.26
CA ARG A 864 -9.16 -12.85 26.24
C ARG A 864 -9.15 -14.35 26.01
N ALA A 865 -9.23 -14.80 24.75
CA ALA A 865 -9.17 -16.23 24.44
C ALA A 865 -7.82 -16.84 24.84
N ALA A 866 -6.73 -16.12 24.62
CA ALA A 866 -5.38 -16.49 25.05
C ALA A 866 -5.29 -16.62 26.57
N ASN A 867 -5.78 -15.62 27.33
CA ASN A 867 -5.80 -15.66 28.79
C ASN A 867 -6.69 -16.77 29.35
N THR A 868 -7.86 -17.03 28.75
CA THR A 868 -8.74 -18.11 29.18
C THR A 868 -8.04 -19.47 29.09
N LEU A 869 -7.35 -19.74 27.97
CA LEU A 869 -6.61 -21.00 27.80
C LEU A 869 -5.42 -21.11 28.75
N ASP A 870 -4.70 -20.01 28.94
CA ASP A 870 -3.56 -19.94 29.85
C ASP A 870 -3.97 -20.15 31.32
N ALA A 871 -5.14 -19.63 31.71
CA ALA A 871 -5.74 -19.87 33.03
C ALA A 871 -6.31 -21.28 33.22
N GLY A 872 -6.15 -22.18 32.23
CA GLY A 872 -6.65 -23.56 32.26
C GLY A 872 -8.15 -23.70 31.90
N GLY A 873 -8.79 -22.63 31.42
CA GLY A 873 -10.14 -22.67 30.87
C GLY A 873 -10.19 -23.28 29.47
N SER A 874 -11.40 -23.60 28.99
CA SER A 874 -11.63 -24.12 27.64
C SER A 874 -12.43 -23.13 26.79
N LEU A 875 -12.10 -23.07 25.50
CA LEU A 875 -12.85 -22.27 24.52
C LEU A 875 -13.97 -23.10 23.90
N ASN A 876 -15.10 -22.46 23.60
CA ASN A 876 -16.17 -23.16 22.92
C ASN A 876 -15.86 -23.37 21.43
N LYS A 877 -16.52 -24.35 20.78
CA LYS A 877 -16.28 -24.68 19.36
C LYS A 877 -16.48 -23.50 18.41
N ARG A 878 -17.39 -22.57 18.72
CA ARG A 878 -17.66 -21.39 17.89
C ARG A 878 -16.49 -20.40 17.96
N GLU A 879 -15.91 -20.20 19.14
CA GLU A 879 -14.74 -19.34 19.35
C GLU A 879 -13.51 -19.93 18.69
N ILE A 880 -13.23 -21.22 18.88
CA ILE A 880 -12.13 -21.92 18.22
C ILE A 880 -12.24 -21.77 16.70
N LYS A 881 -13.44 -21.99 16.13
CA LYS A 881 -13.70 -21.80 14.71
C LYS A 881 -13.44 -20.36 14.24
N LYS A 882 -13.90 -19.35 14.99
CA LYS A 882 -13.69 -17.93 14.64
C LYS A 882 -12.21 -17.54 14.70
N LEU A 883 -11.46 -18.05 15.68
CA LEU A 883 -10.02 -17.81 15.81
C LEU A 883 -9.25 -18.50 14.67
N ALA A 884 -9.55 -19.78 14.41
CA ALA A 884 -8.96 -20.53 13.31
C ALA A 884 -9.22 -19.85 11.95
N HIS A 885 -10.43 -19.33 11.76
CA HIS A 885 -10.81 -18.58 10.55
C HIS A 885 -9.95 -17.33 10.31
N VAL A 886 -9.58 -16.58 11.36
CA VAL A 886 -8.68 -15.42 11.24
C VAL A 886 -7.19 -15.79 11.22
N GLY A 887 -6.86 -17.07 11.41
CA GLY A 887 -5.51 -17.62 11.30
C GLY A 887 -4.82 -17.89 12.63
N ILE A 888 -5.59 -18.00 13.72
CA ILE A 888 -5.07 -18.28 15.06
C ILE A 888 -5.61 -19.63 15.53
N ASP A 889 -4.72 -20.59 15.75
CA ASP A 889 -5.04 -21.86 16.41
C ASP A 889 -4.72 -21.82 17.92
N GLU A 890 -5.03 -22.91 18.63
CA GLU A 890 -4.80 -23.02 20.07
C GLU A 890 -3.31 -22.92 20.44
N SER A 891 -2.41 -23.40 19.59
CA SER A 891 -0.97 -23.35 19.83
C SER A 891 -0.46 -21.91 19.80
N MET A 892 -0.95 -21.12 18.84
CA MET A 892 -0.63 -19.71 18.71
C MET A 892 -1.23 -18.90 19.87
N LEU A 893 -2.45 -19.22 20.33
CA LEU A 893 -3.05 -18.56 21.50
C LEU A 893 -2.20 -18.68 22.76
N LYS A 894 -1.61 -19.85 23.01
CA LYS A 894 -0.71 -20.06 24.17
C LYS A 894 0.53 -19.16 24.10
N ARG A 895 1.11 -18.99 22.90
CA ARG A 895 2.25 -18.08 22.68
C ARG A 895 1.84 -16.61 22.78
N ILE A 896 0.65 -16.27 22.28
CA ILE A 896 0.06 -14.93 22.44
C ILE A 896 -0.14 -14.62 23.94
N ALA A 897 -0.60 -15.59 24.74
CA ALA A 897 -0.78 -15.40 26.17
C ALA A 897 0.54 -15.06 26.89
N ASP A 898 1.64 -15.74 26.54
CA ASP A 898 2.96 -15.45 27.10
C ASP A 898 3.44 -14.03 26.76
N GLN A 899 3.28 -13.60 25.50
CA GLN A 899 3.63 -12.24 25.09
C GLN A 899 2.72 -11.19 25.74
N PHE A 900 1.42 -11.46 25.83
CA PHE A 900 0.45 -10.57 26.47
C PHE A 900 0.72 -10.40 27.97
N LYS A 901 1.13 -11.46 28.70
CA LYS A 901 1.50 -11.34 30.12
C LYS A 901 2.65 -10.37 30.37
N ARG A 902 3.57 -10.23 29.42
CA ARG A 902 4.77 -9.39 29.56
C ARG A 902 4.54 -7.94 29.16
N HIS A 903 3.75 -7.72 28.11
CA HIS A 903 3.64 -6.41 27.46
C HIS A 903 2.21 -5.86 27.42
N GLY A 904 1.22 -6.70 27.68
CA GLY A 904 -0.19 -6.36 27.56
C GLY A 904 -0.71 -5.51 28.72
N GLU A 905 -1.80 -4.80 28.46
CA GLU A 905 -2.48 -3.95 29.42
C GLU A 905 -4.00 -4.20 29.35
N ASP A 906 -4.68 -4.11 30.49
CA ASP A 906 -6.15 -4.22 30.60
C ASP A 906 -6.74 -2.86 31.00
N LEU A 907 -7.38 -2.21 30.02
CA LEU A 907 -8.03 -0.91 30.17
C LEU A 907 -9.52 -1.11 30.49
N ASP A 908 -9.81 -1.67 31.67
CA ASP A 908 -11.17 -2.00 32.16
C ASP A 908 -12.00 -2.87 31.19
N GLY A 909 -11.40 -4.00 30.79
CA GLY A 909 -11.98 -4.99 29.89
C GLY A 909 -11.72 -4.72 28.40
N MET A 910 -11.00 -3.65 28.08
CA MET A 910 -10.41 -3.39 26.77
C MET A 910 -8.93 -3.78 26.79
N LEU A 911 -8.59 -4.93 26.22
CA LEU A 911 -7.22 -5.44 26.28
C LEU A 911 -6.38 -4.87 25.13
N THR A 912 -5.20 -4.35 25.46
CA THR A 912 -4.17 -3.91 24.51
C THR A 912 -2.95 -4.79 24.58
N GLY A 913 -2.45 -5.20 23.42
CA GLY A 913 -1.35 -6.17 23.34
C GLY A 913 0.03 -5.52 23.38
N HIS A 914 0.13 -4.25 22.95
CA HIS A 914 1.40 -3.58 22.66
C HIS A 914 2.29 -4.45 21.76
N SER A 915 1.69 -4.95 20.68
CA SER A 915 2.30 -6.00 19.85
C SER A 915 3.68 -5.62 19.30
N HIS A 916 3.94 -4.32 19.10
CA HIS A 916 5.23 -3.80 18.66
C HIS A 916 6.39 -4.11 19.63
N LEU A 917 6.10 -4.34 20.92
CA LEU A 917 7.07 -4.68 21.97
C LEU A 917 7.37 -6.18 22.07
N TRP A 918 6.63 -7.04 21.36
CA TRP A 918 6.75 -8.48 21.50
C TRP A 918 8.08 -9.00 20.94
N ASP A 919 8.74 -9.86 21.72
CA ASP A 919 10.04 -10.47 21.39
C ASP A 919 9.94 -11.45 20.22
N ASP A 920 8.85 -12.23 20.18
CA ASP A 920 8.63 -13.26 19.18
C ASP A 920 8.00 -12.67 17.91
N ARG A 921 8.85 -12.44 16.91
CA ARG A 921 8.45 -11.90 15.60
C ARG A 921 7.32 -12.69 14.94
N VAL A 922 7.32 -14.02 15.05
CA VAL A 922 6.31 -14.87 14.39
C VAL A 922 4.95 -14.71 15.08
N VAL A 923 4.94 -14.66 16.41
CA VAL A 923 3.72 -14.45 17.19
C VAL A 923 3.17 -13.04 16.94
N ARG A 924 4.05 -12.03 16.94
CA ARG A 924 3.70 -10.65 16.61
C ARG A 924 3.07 -10.52 15.23
N GLU A 925 3.75 -11.00 14.19
CA GLU A 925 3.24 -10.91 12.82
C GLU A 925 1.92 -11.66 12.64
N THR A 926 1.78 -12.86 13.23
CA THR A 926 0.54 -13.64 13.16
C THR A 926 -0.62 -12.93 13.85
N PHE A 927 -0.39 -12.38 15.05
CA PHE A 927 -1.39 -11.63 15.80
C PHE A 927 -1.82 -10.35 15.05
N GLN A 928 -0.86 -9.52 14.63
CA GLN A 928 -1.14 -8.31 13.88
C GLN A 928 -1.90 -8.60 12.59
N ALA A 929 -1.48 -9.62 11.83
CA ALA A 929 -2.15 -10.01 10.61
C ALA A 929 -3.57 -10.55 10.85
N ALA A 930 -3.81 -11.28 11.95
CA ALA A 930 -5.15 -11.77 12.30
C ALA A 930 -6.10 -10.63 12.66
N VAL A 931 -5.66 -9.66 13.48
CA VAL A 931 -6.45 -8.46 13.81
C VAL A 931 -6.71 -7.65 12.55
N LEU A 932 -5.68 -7.38 11.74
CA LEU A 932 -5.81 -6.63 10.49
C LEU A 932 -6.77 -7.30 9.49
N LYS A 933 -6.64 -8.63 9.31
CA LYS A 933 -7.52 -9.43 8.43
C LYS A 933 -8.98 -9.31 8.82
N ASP A 934 -9.28 -9.46 10.11
CA ASP A 934 -10.65 -9.40 10.61
C ASP A 934 -11.22 -7.98 10.54
N VAL A 935 -10.44 -6.95 10.88
CA VAL A 935 -10.87 -5.54 10.71
C VAL A 935 -11.20 -5.20 9.25
N ARG A 936 -10.36 -5.63 8.30
CA ARG A 936 -10.59 -5.40 6.85
C ARG A 936 -11.76 -6.22 6.29
N THR A 937 -12.11 -7.29 6.99
CA THR A 937 -13.28 -8.09 6.70
C THR A 937 -14.54 -7.39 7.20
N THR A 938 -14.53 -6.90 8.44
CA THR A 938 -15.65 -6.18 9.06
C THR A 938 -15.90 -4.87 8.34
N VAL A 939 -14.88 -4.01 8.24
CA VAL A 939 -14.87 -2.77 7.45
C VAL A 939 -14.37 -3.08 6.05
N ILE A 940 -15.31 -3.46 5.19
CA ILE A 940 -15.04 -4.04 3.88
C ILE A 940 -14.13 -3.13 3.06
N THR A 941 -12.93 -3.64 2.77
CA THR A 941 -11.97 -3.08 1.83
C THR A 941 -11.74 -4.10 0.72
N PRO A 942 -12.01 -3.77 -0.56
CA PRO A 942 -11.83 -4.72 -1.65
C PRO A 942 -10.40 -5.27 -1.75
N GLY A 943 -10.26 -6.59 -1.84
CA GLY A 943 -8.99 -7.28 -2.04
C GLY A 943 -8.68 -7.59 -3.52
N ILE A 944 -7.46 -8.04 -3.79
CA ILE A 944 -6.95 -8.36 -5.15
C ILE A 944 -7.76 -9.47 -5.83
N GLY A 945 -8.36 -10.35 -5.04
CA GLY A 945 -9.12 -11.51 -5.49
C GLY A 945 -10.63 -11.28 -5.60
N ASP A 946 -11.17 -10.20 -5.04
CA ASP A 946 -12.61 -10.01 -4.86
C ASP A 946 -13.34 -9.59 -6.14
N THR A 947 -12.66 -8.87 -7.03
CA THR A 947 -13.28 -8.28 -8.22
C THR A 947 -13.05 -9.13 -9.48
N PRO A 948 -14.03 -9.21 -10.41
CA PRO A 948 -13.83 -9.81 -11.72
C PRO A 948 -12.59 -9.27 -12.45
N LEU A 949 -11.92 -10.15 -13.21
CA LEU A 949 -10.65 -9.81 -13.89
C LEU A 949 -10.77 -8.63 -14.86
N PHE A 950 -11.87 -8.56 -15.62
CA PHE A 950 -12.08 -7.51 -16.62
C PHE A 950 -12.16 -6.09 -16.02
N MET A 951 -12.48 -5.94 -14.73
CA MET A 951 -12.53 -4.63 -14.06
C MET A 951 -11.15 -3.96 -13.96
N SER A 952 -10.06 -4.70 -14.14
CA SER A 952 -8.71 -4.13 -14.19
C SER A 952 -8.31 -3.62 -15.58
N SER A 953 -9.11 -3.86 -16.62
CA SER A 953 -8.89 -3.28 -17.95
C SER A 953 -9.26 -1.80 -17.97
N GLU A 954 -8.68 -1.01 -18.89
CA GLU A 954 -8.95 0.43 -18.98
C GLU A 954 -10.44 0.75 -19.19
N ILE A 955 -11.12 0.01 -20.06
CA ILE A 955 -12.58 0.16 -20.26
C ILE A 955 -13.33 -0.35 -19.03
N GLY A 956 -12.90 -1.46 -18.43
CA GLY A 956 -13.52 -2.02 -17.23
C GLY A 956 -13.50 -1.04 -16.05
N LYS A 957 -12.38 -0.36 -15.81
CA LYS A 957 -12.23 0.68 -14.77
C LYS A 957 -13.19 1.85 -14.96
N ILE A 958 -13.50 2.21 -16.21
CA ILE A 958 -14.42 3.30 -16.54
C ILE A 958 -15.87 2.87 -16.35
N VAL A 959 -16.24 1.73 -16.92
CA VAL A 959 -17.63 1.23 -16.92
C VAL A 959 -18.06 0.79 -15.53
N MET A 960 -17.16 0.12 -14.80
CA MET A 960 -17.46 -0.48 -13.51
C MET A 960 -17.03 0.39 -12.32
N GLN A 961 -16.71 1.67 -12.56
CA GLN A 961 -16.28 2.60 -11.51
C GLN A 961 -17.29 2.59 -10.34
N PHE A 962 -16.78 2.53 -9.10
CA PHE A 962 -17.55 2.46 -7.84
C PHE A 962 -18.29 1.14 -7.58
N LYS A 963 -18.18 0.13 -8.48
CA LYS A 963 -18.85 -1.17 -8.28
C LYS A 963 -17.96 -2.23 -7.61
N THR A 964 -16.68 -1.95 -7.37
CA THR A 964 -15.74 -2.86 -6.70
C THR A 964 -16.22 -3.28 -5.31
N PHE A 965 -16.80 -2.36 -4.56
CA PHE A 965 -17.33 -2.60 -3.22
C PHE A 965 -18.45 -3.65 -3.19
N PHE A 966 -19.31 -3.73 -4.21
CA PHE A 966 -20.40 -4.72 -4.24
C PHE A 966 -19.90 -6.16 -4.35
N PHE A 967 -18.85 -6.39 -5.13
CA PHE A 967 -18.22 -7.71 -5.24
C PHE A 967 -17.52 -8.10 -3.93
N ALA A 968 -16.80 -7.16 -3.32
CA ALA A 968 -16.15 -7.39 -2.03
C ALA A 968 -17.17 -7.67 -0.92
N THR A 969 -18.26 -6.91 -0.86
CA THR A 969 -19.37 -7.10 0.11
C THR A 969 -20.02 -8.45 -0.10
N HIS A 970 -20.28 -8.85 -1.34
CA HIS A 970 -20.83 -10.18 -1.63
C HIS A 970 -19.99 -11.31 -1.03
N ASN A 971 -18.68 -11.32 -1.30
CA ASN A 971 -17.78 -12.37 -0.83
C ASN A 971 -17.56 -12.32 0.69
N ARG A 972 -17.26 -11.12 1.22
CA ARG A 972 -16.78 -10.92 2.59
C ARG A 972 -17.90 -10.72 3.62
N ALA A 973 -19.09 -10.30 3.20
CA ALA A 973 -20.24 -10.07 4.06
C ALA A 973 -21.30 -11.16 3.90
N LEU A 974 -21.90 -11.22 2.70
CA LEU A 974 -23.08 -12.03 2.46
C LEU A 974 -22.74 -13.52 2.47
N VAL A 975 -21.79 -13.95 1.63
CA VAL A 975 -21.45 -15.36 1.52
C VAL A 975 -20.84 -15.88 2.81
N SER A 976 -19.79 -15.21 3.33
CA SER A 976 -19.17 -15.60 4.60
C SER A 976 -20.16 -15.64 5.77
N GLY A 977 -21.06 -14.65 5.86
CA GLY A 977 -22.09 -14.61 6.89
C GLY A 977 -23.02 -15.83 6.83
N ILE A 978 -23.53 -16.16 5.64
CA ILE A 978 -24.36 -17.35 5.43
C ILE A 978 -23.58 -18.64 5.72
N GLN A 979 -22.31 -18.72 5.32
CA GLN A 979 -21.43 -19.88 5.61
C GLN A 979 -21.20 -20.07 7.11
N SER A 980 -21.11 -18.98 7.87
CA SER A 980 -20.91 -19.02 9.32
C SER A 980 -22.14 -19.57 10.05
N GLY A 981 -23.35 -19.24 9.57
CA GLY A 981 -24.64 -19.65 10.15
C GLY A 981 -24.93 -19.05 11.53
N ASP A 982 -24.21 -18.00 11.94
CA ASP A 982 -24.36 -17.37 13.26
C ASP A 982 -25.65 -16.54 13.34
N ALA A 983 -26.37 -16.61 14.46
CA ALA A 983 -27.53 -15.75 14.72
C ALA A 983 -27.15 -14.25 14.64
N SER A 984 -25.92 -13.92 15.06
CA SER A 984 -25.35 -12.57 14.96
C SER A 984 -25.38 -12.03 13.53
N PHE A 985 -25.18 -12.90 12.53
CA PHE A 985 -25.25 -12.51 11.12
C PHE A 985 -26.64 -11.98 10.75
N TYR A 986 -27.69 -12.73 11.08
CA TYR A 986 -29.06 -12.35 10.73
C TYR A 986 -29.55 -11.08 11.45
N TYR A 987 -29.15 -10.88 12.72
CA TYR A 987 -29.46 -9.64 13.43
C TYR A 987 -28.74 -8.43 12.83
N GLY A 988 -27.44 -8.59 12.53
CA GLY A 988 -26.67 -7.56 11.84
C GLY A 988 -27.25 -7.23 10.47
N ALA A 989 -27.65 -8.24 9.71
CA ALA A 989 -28.30 -8.10 8.41
C ALA A 989 -29.60 -7.27 8.52
N LEU A 990 -30.49 -7.60 9.46
CA LEU A 990 -31.71 -6.84 9.68
C LEU A 990 -31.44 -5.38 10.07
N LEU A 991 -30.48 -5.15 10.97
CA LEU A 991 -30.06 -3.80 11.34
C LEU A 991 -29.47 -3.04 10.15
N GLN A 992 -28.69 -3.72 9.31
CA GLN A 992 -28.10 -3.13 8.10
C GLN A 992 -29.19 -2.71 7.09
N VAL A 993 -30.25 -3.50 6.92
CA VAL A 993 -31.42 -3.11 6.10
C VAL A 993 -32.14 -1.90 6.69
N ALA A 994 -32.39 -1.90 8.00
CA ALA A 994 -33.03 -0.78 8.68
C ALA A 994 -32.22 0.53 8.54
N LEU A 995 -30.90 0.46 8.71
CA LEU A 995 -30.00 1.58 8.45
C LEU A 995 -29.99 1.96 6.96
N GLY A 996 -30.14 1.02 6.04
CA GLY A 996 -30.35 1.30 4.63
C GLY A 996 -31.62 2.12 4.37
N SER A 997 -32.72 1.79 5.04
CA SER A 997 -33.97 2.55 4.95
C SER A 997 -33.79 3.97 5.48
N LEU A 998 -33.02 4.14 6.55
CA LEU A 998 -32.63 5.46 7.05
C LEU A 998 -31.81 6.25 6.02
N VAL A 999 -30.84 5.62 5.36
CA VAL A 999 -30.08 6.26 4.28
C VAL A 999 -31.01 6.73 3.16
N TYR A 1000 -31.98 5.92 2.75
CA TYR A 1000 -32.99 6.32 1.77
C TYR A 1000 -33.71 7.60 2.21
N VAL A 1001 -34.21 7.64 3.45
CA VAL A 1001 -34.91 8.80 4.00
C VAL A 1001 -34.02 10.05 4.01
N LEU A 1002 -32.78 9.92 4.49
CA LEU A 1002 -31.82 11.03 4.53
C LEU A 1002 -31.50 11.56 3.12
N LYS A 1003 -31.27 10.65 2.16
CA LYS A 1003 -30.96 11.00 0.77
C LYS A 1003 -32.15 11.59 0.02
N ALA A 1004 -33.37 11.12 0.28
CA ALA A 1004 -34.58 11.69 -0.28
C ALA A 1004 -34.78 13.12 0.24
N LYS A 1005 -34.65 13.33 1.55
CA LYS A 1005 -34.75 14.65 2.18
C LYS A 1005 -33.70 15.64 1.66
N MET A 1006 -32.43 15.24 1.60
CA MET A 1006 -31.35 16.09 1.08
C MET A 1006 -31.56 16.49 -0.39
N ALA A 1007 -32.22 15.63 -1.17
CA ALA A 1007 -32.52 15.88 -2.56
C ALA A 1007 -33.82 16.66 -2.77
N GLY A 1008 -34.51 17.08 -1.69
CA GLY A 1008 -35.81 17.74 -1.77
C GLY A 1008 -36.92 16.87 -2.36
N ARG A 1009 -36.79 15.53 -2.27
CA ARG A 1009 -37.76 14.57 -2.81
C ARG A 1009 -38.74 14.10 -1.74
N ASP A 1010 -39.97 13.82 -2.16
CA ASP A 1010 -40.97 13.19 -1.30
C ASP A 1010 -40.51 11.81 -0.83
N ILE A 1011 -40.74 11.52 0.45
CA ILE A 1011 -40.34 10.28 1.10
C ILE A 1011 -41.53 9.32 1.09
N ASN A 1012 -41.40 8.19 0.39
CA ASN A 1012 -42.40 7.12 0.47
C ASN A 1012 -42.10 6.24 1.70
N THR A 1013 -42.91 6.40 2.74
CA THR A 1013 -42.79 5.73 4.04
C THR A 1013 -43.55 4.40 4.12
N GLU A 1014 -44.08 3.86 3.02
CA GLU A 1014 -44.72 2.54 3.04
C GLU A 1014 -43.72 1.47 3.52
N PRO A 1015 -44.07 0.60 4.47
CA PRO A 1015 -43.14 -0.40 5.01
C PRO A 1015 -42.50 -1.29 3.95
N ALA A 1016 -43.27 -1.67 2.92
CA ALA A 1016 -42.79 -2.43 1.78
C ALA A 1016 -41.71 -1.65 0.99
N ASN A 1017 -41.94 -0.37 0.74
CA ASN A 1017 -40.98 0.50 0.07
C ASN A 1017 -39.72 0.71 0.93
N LEU A 1018 -39.88 0.92 2.25
CA LEU A 1018 -38.76 1.08 3.17
C LEU A 1018 -37.88 -0.17 3.24
N VAL A 1019 -38.44 -1.37 3.22
CA VAL A 1019 -37.67 -2.63 3.18
C VAL A 1019 -36.93 -2.77 1.85
N LYS A 1020 -37.58 -2.49 0.72
CA LYS A 1020 -36.95 -2.54 -0.61
C LYS A 1020 -35.80 -1.53 -0.73
N GLU A 1021 -36.05 -0.26 -0.38
CA GLU A 1021 -35.02 0.78 -0.36
C GLU A 1021 -33.94 0.45 0.68
N GLY A 1022 -34.31 -0.14 1.82
CA GLY A 1022 -33.36 -0.63 2.81
C GLY A 1022 -32.45 -1.71 2.28
N LEU A 1023 -32.97 -2.69 1.54
CA LEU A 1023 -32.17 -3.73 0.89
C LEU A 1023 -31.22 -3.14 -0.16
N ASP A 1024 -31.66 -2.16 -0.95
CA ASP A 1024 -30.81 -1.50 -1.95
C ASP A 1024 -29.69 -0.67 -1.30
N TRP A 1025 -30.05 0.23 -0.37
CA TRP A 1025 -29.09 1.13 0.29
C TRP A 1025 -28.20 0.44 1.33
N SER A 1026 -28.61 -0.72 1.86
CA SER A 1026 -27.77 -1.52 2.76
C SER A 1026 -26.53 -2.13 2.08
N GLY A 1027 -26.55 -2.26 0.75
CA GLY A 1027 -25.50 -2.94 -0.02
C GLY A 1027 -25.41 -4.46 0.22
N MET A 1028 -26.32 -5.04 1.01
CA MET A 1028 -26.20 -6.43 1.47
C MET A 1028 -26.40 -7.46 0.34
N MET A 1029 -27.12 -7.10 -0.72
CA MET A 1029 -27.26 -7.94 -1.91
C MET A 1029 -25.97 -8.05 -2.73
N GLY A 1030 -24.95 -7.23 -2.41
CA GLY A 1030 -23.68 -7.22 -3.14
C GLY A 1030 -23.89 -7.00 -4.63
N TRP A 1031 -23.18 -7.76 -5.47
CA TRP A 1031 -23.31 -7.63 -6.92
C TRP A 1031 -24.64 -8.15 -7.48
N LEU A 1032 -25.41 -8.94 -6.73
CA LEU A 1032 -26.70 -9.48 -7.18
C LEU A 1032 -27.78 -8.40 -7.31
N GLY A 1033 -27.67 -7.31 -6.54
CA GLY A 1033 -28.59 -6.18 -6.62
C GLY A 1033 -28.46 -5.39 -7.93
N GLU A 1034 -27.26 -5.33 -8.51
CA GLU A 1034 -26.97 -4.49 -9.66
C GLU A 1034 -27.74 -4.90 -10.94
N PRO A 1035 -27.72 -6.17 -11.39
CA PRO A 1035 -28.57 -6.61 -12.50
C PRO A 1035 -30.06 -6.46 -12.22
N ASN A 1036 -30.49 -6.72 -10.98
CA ASN A 1036 -31.88 -6.56 -10.57
C ASN A 1036 -32.33 -5.10 -10.75
N ASN A 1037 -31.55 -4.14 -10.25
CA ASN A 1037 -31.89 -2.73 -10.31
C ASN A 1037 -31.89 -2.17 -11.73
N VAL A 1038 -30.98 -2.66 -12.58
CA VAL A 1038 -31.00 -2.35 -14.02
C VAL A 1038 -32.25 -2.92 -14.68
N LEU A 1039 -32.62 -4.18 -14.39
CA LEU A 1039 -33.82 -4.82 -14.91
C LEU A 1039 -35.10 -4.08 -14.45
N GLU A 1040 -35.15 -3.66 -13.18
CA GLU A 1040 -36.26 -2.85 -12.65
C GLU A 1040 -36.38 -1.52 -13.37
N ASN A 1041 -35.26 -0.81 -13.58
CA ASN A 1041 -35.26 0.47 -14.27
C ASN A 1041 -35.71 0.32 -15.74
N LEU A 1042 -35.22 -0.71 -16.44
CA LEU A 1042 -35.59 -0.98 -17.84
C LEU A 1042 -37.03 -1.47 -17.99
N SER A 1043 -37.55 -2.21 -17.01
CA SER A 1043 -38.91 -2.76 -17.03
C SER A 1043 -39.94 -1.85 -16.37
N GLY A 1044 -39.56 -0.65 -15.91
CA GLY A 1044 -40.43 0.25 -15.16
C GLY A 1044 -40.96 -0.35 -13.84
N GLY A 1045 -40.23 -1.31 -13.26
CA GLY A 1045 -40.61 -2.01 -12.04
C GLY A 1045 -41.47 -3.27 -12.25
N THR A 1046 -41.73 -3.67 -13.50
CA THR A 1046 -42.54 -4.87 -13.82
C THR A 1046 -41.83 -6.18 -13.46
N TYR A 1047 -40.50 -6.20 -13.47
CA TYR A 1047 -39.68 -7.33 -13.04
C TYR A 1047 -38.65 -6.89 -12.00
N GLY A 1048 -38.42 -7.70 -10.96
CA GLY A 1048 -37.44 -7.45 -9.90
C GLY A 1048 -38.05 -7.38 -8.49
N MET A 1049 -37.28 -6.89 -7.51
CA MET A 1049 -37.73 -6.65 -6.13
C MET A 1049 -38.94 -5.71 -6.06
N SER A 1050 -39.02 -4.71 -6.95
CA SER A 1050 -40.20 -3.83 -7.05
C SER A 1050 -41.50 -4.60 -7.35
N ALA A 1051 -41.45 -5.67 -8.14
CA ALA A 1051 -42.60 -6.53 -8.39
C ALA A 1051 -42.95 -7.46 -7.21
N MET A 1052 -41.97 -7.79 -6.35
CA MET A 1052 -42.15 -8.67 -5.18
C MET A 1052 -42.65 -7.92 -3.94
N PHE A 1053 -42.13 -6.70 -3.70
CA PHE A 1053 -42.44 -5.91 -2.51
C PHE A 1053 -43.43 -4.76 -2.78
N GLY A 1054 -43.67 -4.42 -4.05
CA GLY A 1054 -44.49 -3.27 -4.43
C GLY A 1054 -43.72 -1.94 -4.42
N GLY A 1055 -44.28 -0.94 -5.11
CA GLY A 1055 -43.73 0.41 -5.21
C GLY A 1055 -42.82 0.64 -6.44
N PRO A 1056 -42.34 1.88 -6.65
CA PRO A 1056 -41.59 2.26 -7.84
C PRO A 1056 -40.15 1.67 -7.82
N PRO A 1057 -39.42 1.61 -8.96
CA PRO A 1057 -38.03 1.12 -9.01
C PRO A 1057 -37.11 1.76 -7.96
N ALA A 1058 -36.04 1.10 -7.54
CA ALA A 1058 -35.12 1.63 -6.52
C ALA A 1058 -34.69 3.09 -6.76
N SER A 1059 -34.83 3.94 -5.74
CA SER A 1059 -34.67 5.41 -5.83
C SER A 1059 -33.31 5.89 -6.31
N ARG A 1060 -32.26 5.07 -6.14
CA ARG A 1060 -30.89 5.31 -6.59
C ARG A 1060 -30.75 5.28 -8.12
N TYR A 1061 -31.62 4.53 -8.80
CA TYR A 1061 -31.55 4.29 -10.25
C TYR A 1061 -32.59 5.08 -11.05
N GLN A 1062 -33.64 5.59 -10.40
CA GLN A 1062 -34.69 6.41 -11.03
C GLN A 1062 -34.18 7.71 -11.70
N SER A 1063 -33.07 8.27 -11.22
CA SER A 1063 -32.51 9.55 -11.73
C SER A 1063 -31.44 9.38 -12.82
N ARG A 1064 -31.12 8.14 -13.21
CA ARG A 1064 -30.07 7.83 -14.18
C ARG A 1064 -30.67 7.41 -15.52
N ASN A 1065 -30.21 8.03 -16.61
CA ASN A 1065 -30.51 7.56 -17.96
C ASN A 1065 -30.07 6.09 -18.08
N GLY A 1066 -30.93 5.19 -18.60
CA GLY A 1066 -30.68 3.75 -18.64
C GLY A 1066 -29.33 3.35 -19.28
N ILE A 1067 -28.83 4.17 -20.20
CA ILE A 1067 -27.51 4.03 -20.84
C ILE A 1067 -26.36 4.38 -19.87
N GLY A 1068 -26.49 5.44 -19.06
CA GLY A 1068 -25.49 5.81 -18.04
C GLY A 1068 -25.41 4.83 -16.87
N ALA A 1069 -26.53 4.16 -16.53
CA ALA A 1069 -26.56 3.09 -15.54
C ALA A 1069 -25.80 1.81 -15.99
N LEU A 1070 -25.76 1.56 -17.31
CA LEU A 1070 -25.11 0.42 -17.94
C LEU A 1070 -23.63 0.69 -18.30
N LEU A 1071 -23.34 1.87 -18.87
CA LEU A 1071 -22.01 2.20 -19.41
C LEU A 1071 -21.11 2.90 -18.38
N GLY A 1072 -21.64 3.32 -17.23
CA GLY A 1072 -20.87 3.87 -16.12
C GLY A 1072 -20.77 5.40 -16.10
N PRO A 1073 -20.20 5.99 -15.02
CA PRO A 1073 -20.30 7.42 -14.73
C PRO A 1073 -19.62 8.36 -15.74
N THR A 1074 -18.62 7.88 -16.49
CA THR A 1074 -17.93 8.69 -17.51
C THR A 1074 -18.79 8.91 -18.76
N PHE A 1075 -19.65 7.96 -19.12
CA PHE A 1075 -20.57 8.15 -20.26
C PHE A 1075 -21.71 9.11 -19.89
N ASP A 1076 -22.14 9.09 -18.63
CA ASP A 1076 -23.07 10.08 -18.07
C ASP A 1076 -22.48 11.49 -18.11
N LEU A 1077 -21.19 11.65 -17.73
CA LEU A 1077 -20.44 12.90 -17.85
C LEU A 1077 -20.43 13.45 -19.29
N GLY A 1078 -20.20 12.59 -20.29
CA GLY A 1078 -20.25 12.99 -21.71
C GLY A 1078 -21.66 13.42 -22.15
N GLY A 1079 -22.70 12.76 -21.62
CA GLY A 1079 -24.09 13.16 -21.83
C GLY A 1079 -24.42 14.53 -21.25
N ASP A 1080 -23.95 14.82 -20.04
CA ASP A 1080 -24.12 16.13 -19.39
C ASP A 1080 -23.42 17.25 -20.18
N ILE A 1081 -22.18 17.05 -20.64
CA ILE A 1081 -21.43 18.02 -21.47
C ILE A 1081 -22.15 18.29 -22.79
N LYS A 1082 -22.69 17.24 -23.43
CA LYS A 1082 -23.46 17.38 -24.67
C LYS A 1082 -24.70 18.26 -24.46
N ASN A 1083 -25.47 18.04 -23.38
CA ASN A 1083 -26.66 18.84 -23.08
C ASN A 1083 -26.32 20.32 -22.91
N ILE A 1084 -25.25 20.64 -22.15
CA ILE A 1084 -24.78 22.03 -21.96
C ILE A 1084 -24.39 22.65 -23.30
N THR A 1085 -23.61 21.93 -24.11
CA THR A 1085 -23.15 22.43 -25.42
C THR A 1085 -24.32 22.68 -26.36
N SER A 1086 -25.33 21.78 -26.38
CA SER A 1086 -26.53 22.01 -27.19
C SER A 1086 -27.35 23.20 -26.69
N GLY A 1087 -27.48 23.40 -25.39
CA GLY A 1087 -28.19 24.56 -24.84
C GLY A 1087 -27.52 25.88 -25.20
N VAL A 1088 -26.19 25.96 -25.07
CA VAL A 1088 -25.40 27.15 -25.46
C VAL A 1088 -25.50 27.43 -26.97
N LEU A 1089 -25.42 26.39 -27.81
CA LEU A 1089 -25.48 26.55 -29.27
C LEU A 1089 -26.88 26.88 -29.79
N ASN A 1090 -27.92 26.38 -29.12
CA ASN A 1090 -29.31 26.62 -29.51
C ASN A 1090 -29.90 27.89 -28.87
N GLY A 1091 -29.19 28.50 -27.91
CA GLY A 1091 -29.66 29.69 -27.17
C GLY A 1091 -30.77 29.40 -26.16
N GLU A 1092 -30.99 28.13 -25.82
CA GLU A 1092 -31.99 27.65 -24.87
C GLU A 1092 -31.26 27.11 -23.64
N PHE A 1093 -31.38 27.80 -22.50
CA PHE A 1093 -30.74 27.43 -21.25
C PHE A 1093 -31.80 27.18 -20.18
N ASP A 1094 -32.39 25.99 -20.21
CA ASP A 1094 -33.52 25.61 -19.36
C ASP A 1094 -33.05 24.88 -18.08
N ASP A 1095 -34.02 24.47 -17.24
CA ASP A 1095 -33.83 23.68 -16.02
C ASP A 1095 -32.88 22.49 -16.17
N ARG A 1096 -32.87 21.87 -17.35
CA ARG A 1096 -32.06 20.69 -17.65
C ARG A 1096 -30.59 21.06 -17.79
N GLU A 1097 -30.28 22.15 -18.49
CA GLU A 1097 -28.93 22.66 -18.72
C GLU A 1097 -28.34 23.19 -17.41
N VAL A 1098 -29.09 23.97 -16.63
CA VAL A 1098 -28.68 24.45 -15.30
C VAL A 1098 -28.32 23.28 -14.37
N ARG A 1099 -29.16 22.24 -14.37
CA ARG A 1099 -28.91 21.02 -13.58
C ARG A 1099 -27.69 20.24 -14.11
N SER A 1100 -27.47 20.16 -15.41
CA SER A 1100 -26.27 19.53 -15.98
C SER A 1100 -25.00 20.32 -15.65
N VAL A 1101 -25.01 21.65 -15.67
CA VAL A 1101 -23.88 22.49 -15.20
C VAL A 1101 -23.55 22.19 -13.75
N ARG A 1102 -24.57 22.18 -12.88
CA ARG A 1102 -24.39 21.85 -11.47
C ARG A 1102 -23.78 20.46 -11.27
N LYS A 1103 -24.24 19.45 -12.03
CA LYS A 1103 -23.70 18.08 -11.97
C LYS A 1103 -22.22 17.96 -12.34
N LEU A 1104 -21.66 18.94 -13.07
CA LEU A 1104 -20.24 18.99 -13.42
C LEU A 1104 -19.36 19.61 -12.32
N LEU A 1105 -19.94 20.39 -11.41
CA LEU A 1105 -19.18 21.07 -10.36
C LEU A 1105 -18.56 20.03 -9.39
N PRO A 1106 -17.23 20.02 -9.22
CA PRO A 1106 -16.60 19.25 -8.14
C PRO A 1106 -17.16 19.67 -6.78
N PHE A 1107 -17.16 18.75 -5.81
CA PHE A 1107 -17.60 19.01 -4.43
C PHE A 1107 -19.10 19.35 -4.25
N GLN A 1108 -19.87 19.51 -5.32
CA GLN A 1108 -21.27 19.95 -5.25
C GLN A 1108 -22.19 18.98 -4.49
N ASN A 1109 -21.83 17.69 -4.48
CA ASN A 1109 -22.55 16.65 -3.75
C ASN A 1109 -22.07 16.47 -2.30
N LEU A 1110 -21.17 17.31 -1.79
CA LEU A 1110 -20.86 17.34 -0.37
C LEU A 1110 -22.16 17.57 0.39
N PHE A 1111 -22.45 16.71 1.34
CA PHE A 1111 -23.78 16.62 1.96
C PHE A 1111 -24.21 17.90 2.70
N TYR A 1112 -23.25 18.74 3.11
CA TYR A 1112 -23.49 20.08 3.66
C TYR A 1112 -23.58 21.19 2.60
N LEU A 1113 -22.94 21.05 1.44
CA LEU A 1113 -23.01 22.05 0.36
C LEU A 1113 -24.21 21.84 -0.56
N SER A 1114 -24.60 20.59 -0.77
CA SER A 1114 -25.66 20.21 -1.71
C SER A 1114 -27.01 20.90 -1.42
N PRO A 1115 -27.48 21.01 -0.16
CA PRO A 1115 -28.70 21.75 0.15
C PRO A 1115 -28.62 23.24 -0.19
N LEU A 1116 -27.47 23.89 0.04
CA LEU A 1116 -27.26 25.30 -0.30
C LEU A 1116 -27.27 25.49 -1.83
N LEU A 1117 -26.60 24.59 -2.56
CA LEU A 1117 -26.60 24.61 -4.02
C LEU A 1117 -27.97 24.29 -4.63
N ASN A 1118 -28.82 23.51 -3.95
CA ASN A 1118 -30.22 23.32 -4.37
C ASN A 1118 -30.98 24.65 -4.34
N GLN A 1119 -30.84 25.42 -3.27
CA GLN A 1119 -31.51 26.72 -3.13
C GLN A 1119 -31.02 27.71 -4.19
N VAL A 1120 -29.72 27.72 -4.48
CA VAL A 1120 -29.15 28.55 -5.56
C VAL A 1120 -29.67 28.10 -6.93
N GLU A 1121 -29.73 26.78 -7.21
CA GLU A 1121 -30.32 26.27 -8.46
C GLU A 1121 -31.79 26.68 -8.61
N GLU A 1122 -32.58 26.63 -7.54
CA GLU A 1122 -33.98 27.07 -7.54
C GLU A 1122 -34.15 28.58 -7.75
N GLN A 1123 -33.18 29.41 -7.36
CA GLN A 1123 -33.20 30.86 -7.62
C GLN A 1123 -32.75 31.22 -9.05
N ILE A 1124 -31.96 30.36 -9.70
CA ILE A 1124 -31.47 30.57 -11.07
C ILE A 1124 -32.52 30.15 -12.10
N LYS A 1125 -33.39 29.19 -11.75
CA LYS A 1125 -34.59 28.82 -12.50
C LYS A 1125 -35.69 29.83 -12.28
#